data_AF-A0A345U9J7-F1
#
_entry.id   AF-A0A345U9J7-F1
#
_cell.length_a   1.000
_cell.length_b   1.000
_cell.length_c   1.000
_cell.angle_alpha   90.00
_cell.angle_beta   90.00
_cell.angle_gamma   90.00
#
_symmetry.space_group_name_H-M   'P 1'
#
loop_
_entity.id
_entity.type
_entity.pdbx_description
1 polymer ?
#
loop_
_entity_poly.entity_id
_entity_poly.type
_entity_poly.pdbx_seq_one_letter_code
_entity_poly.pdbx_strand_id
1 'polypeptide(L)'
;MMSKEMISKSMFPDLAAIQKESFKFFLLRGLCEVLDSFPIIIDPTGKLELQFFGKDYKLKFPRYSVRKAKSRDRTYSAQIYIPAKLTRRDTELIKKEITIKDDFSYLIHPHNIHKKYRKRPVFIGDLPLMTNRGTFVISGTERIIVNQIVRSPGVYYKQELDKNNKQIYSCSLISNRGSWLKFEIDAKGQVWVKIDKTHKVNAYIFLRAIGLNNEEIKKRLTKYNFLINSSLAYYKKEFNKDIAKFSIEQVAEEEALVIVYSKLRPNEPATLSVAKQMLYARFFDPKRYDLGEVGRHKINQKLNLKIPIYFRVLSPQDILMSLDYLLNIKEQNIGTFDDIDHLGNRRVRSVGELLQNQVRIGLNRLERIIRERMMICDIDSLSLSNLVNPKPLIASVREFFSSSQLSQFMDQTNPLSELTHKRRISALGPGGLNKDRAGFAVRDLHPSHYGRICPIETPEGPNAGLIGSLSIYAKINPYGFIETPYYKVIKGQVLKNQQLHYITADQEDYLRIAPADISLDSNNYIKNDIIPVRYQQEFITANINQVDYMAVSPIQFISAATSLIPFLEHDDANRALMGSNMQRQAVPLLFPEKSIVGTGLEAKIAKDAGMVVTSRNNGMVSYVSGTKIGIQSKDGCTVHYRLKKYYRSNQDTCINQRPIVWPGEKIVIGQTIADGASTDGGEIALGRNIFVAYMPWEGYNYEDAFLISERLVYDDLYTSIHIERYELECRQTKLGPEEITRDIPNVSEASISLLDKSGIIAIGSWVDAGDILVGKVTPKGESDQLPEGKLLRAIFGEKARDVRDTSLRLPNATKGRVVNIKIFKRQKGDELPPGTNEIIRVYVAQKRKIQVGDKMAGRHGNKGIISRILPMQDMPFLPDGTSIDILLNPLGVPSRMNVGQLFECLLGMAGEYLGKRFKIIPFDEMYGPEASRALVNNKLKQASLINKKSWLFNYLHPGKIMLIDGRTGEFFDNPITVGKAYILKLVHLVDDKIHARSTGPYSLVTQQPLGGRAQHGGQRLGEMEVWALEAFGAAYTLQELLTVKSDDMQGRNDALNAIVKGKPIPKPGTPESFKVLMRELQSLALDVAVHKLELFDNGDQKSIEIDLMSTDSPINIEVIHDNQTTVSNNLQNKYNSYDLNKHIDLNNSY
;
A
#
# COMPACT_ATOMS: atom_id res chain seq x y z
N MET A 1 -30.71 39.97 -26.97
CA MET A 1 -29.30 39.77 -26.55
C MET A 1 -29.20 38.47 -25.77
N MET A 2 -28.95 37.35 -26.46
CA MET A 2 -28.71 36.04 -25.84
C MET A 2 -27.24 35.97 -25.40
N SER A 3 -26.98 36.25 -24.12
CA SER A 3 -25.73 35.86 -23.49
C SER A 3 -25.70 34.34 -23.39
N LYS A 4 -24.98 33.69 -24.31
CA LYS A 4 -24.43 32.35 -24.07
C LYS A 4 -23.65 32.44 -22.76
N GLU A 5 -24.26 31.98 -21.67
CA GLU A 5 -23.55 31.63 -20.45
C GLU A 5 -22.57 30.51 -20.85
N MET A 6 -21.35 30.89 -21.22
CA MET A 6 -20.23 30.00 -21.16
C MET A 6 -20.06 29.64 -19.69
N ILE A 7 -20.69 28.55 -19.26
CA ILE A 7 -20.28 27.85 -18.06
C ILE A 7 -18.79 27.60 -18.24
N SER A 8 -17.97 28.34 -17.51
CA SER A 8 -16.53 28.12 -17.45
C SER A 8 -16.33 26.68 -17.00
N LYS A 9 -16.11 25.75 -17.95
CA LYS A 9 -15.77 24.37 -17.62
C LYS A 9 -14.56 24.44 -16.70
N SER A 10 -14.73 24.01 -15.45
CA SER A 10 -13.61 23.96 -14.51
C SER A 10 -12.50 23.13 -15.16
N MET A 11 -11.34 23.74 -15.37
CA MET A 11 -10.23 23.14 -16.12
C MET A 11 -9.76 21.82 -15.48
N PHE A 12 -9.95 21.66 -14.16
CA PHE A 12 -9.49 20.50 -13.39
C PHE A 12 -10.53 19.37 -13.26
N PRO A 13 -10.14 18.09 -13.47
CA PRO A 13 -11.01 16.93 -13.26
C PRO A 13 -11.32 16.67 -11.76
N ASP A 14 -12.28 15.80 -11.44
CA ASP A 14 -12.42 15.23 -10.08
C ASP A 14 -11.21 14.32 -9.81
N LEU A 15 -10.37 14.71 -8.86
CA LEU A 15 -9.13 14.01 -8.55
C LEU A 15 -9.36 12.61 -7.94
N ALA A 16 -10.55 12.33 -7.40
CA ALA A 16 -10.93 11.02 -6.90
C ALA A 16 -11.70 10.17 -7.94
N ALA A 17 -11.90 10.67 -9.17
CA ALA A 17 -12.71 10.01 -10.20
C ALA A 17 -12.22 8.60 -10.55
N ILE A 18 -10.90 8.39 -10.64
CA ILE A 18 -10.29 7.09 -10.98
C ILE A 18 -10.86 5.92 -10.18
N GLN A 19 -11.03 6.10 -8.86
CA GLN A 19 -11.58 5.08 -7.97
C GLN A 19 -13.08 4.86 -8.24
N LYS A 20 -13.84 5.96 -8.29
CA LYS A 20 -15.31 5.95 -8.41
C LYS A 20 -15.76 5.43 -9.77
N GLU A 21 -15.16 5.93 -10.85
CA GLU A 21 -15.49 5.55 -12.23
C GLU A 21 -15.14 4.09 -12.49
N SER A 22 -13.98 3.62 -12.01
CA SER A 22 -13.59 2.22 -12.15
C SER A 22 -14.55 1.27 -11.42
N PHE A 23 -14.94 1.59 -10.18
CA PHE A 23 -15.89 0.76 -9.44
C PHE A 23 -17.31 0.82 -10.04
N LYS A 24 -17.74 1.98 -10.53
CA LYS A 24 -19.00 2.12 -11.26
C LYS A 24 -19.01 1.27 -12.52
N PHE A 25 -17.92 1.28 -13.30
CA PHE A 25 -17.77 0.43 -14.48
C PHE A 25 -17.83 -1.06 -14.12
N PHE A 26 -17.20 -1.47 -13.01
CA PHE A 26 -17.27 -2.84 -12.52
C PHE A 26 -18.70 -3.28 -12.21
N LEU A 27 -19.50 -2.44 -11.53
CA LEU A 27 -20.91 -2.78 -11.27
C LEU A 27 -21.75 -2.82 -12.56
N LEU A 28 -21.59 -1.85 -13.45
CA LEU A 28 -22.44 -1.76 -14.64
C LEU A 28 -22.13 -2.82 -15.70
N ARG A 29 -20.84 -3.06 -16.00
CA ARG A 29 -20.42 -3.94 -17.11
C ARG A 29 -19.50 -5.07 -16.66
N GLY A 30 -18.53 -4.79 -15.79
CA GLY A 30 -17.48 -5.77 -15.44
C GLY A 30 -18.01 -7.04 -14.75
N LEU A 31 -18.92 -6.89 -13.79
CA LEU A 31 -19.54 -8.01 -13.09
C LEU A 31 -20.42 -8.84 -14.05
N CYS A 32 -21.20 -8.17 -14.90
CA CYS A 32 -21.97 -8.85 -15.94
C CYS A 32 -21.08 -9.65 -16.89
N GLU A 33 -19.97 -9.08 -17.36
CA GLU A 33 -19.03 -9.79 -18.24
C GLU A 33 -18.47 -11.06 -17.59
N VAL A 34 -18.15 -11.01 -16.28
CA VAL A 34 -17.66 -12.18 -15.55
C VAL A 34 -18.75 -13.22 -15.35
N LEU A 35 -19.98 -12.80 -15.04
CA LEU A 35 -21.10 -13.72 -14.86
C LEU A 35 -21.57 -14.34 -16.18
N ASP A 36 -21.55 -13.60 -17.28
CA ASP A 36 -21.87 -14.11 -18.61
C ASP A 36 -20.74 -15.03 -19.15
N SER A 37 -19.49 -14.82 -18.72
CA SER A 37 -18.39 -15.75 -19.01
C SER A 37 -18.51 -17.09 -18.28
N PHE A 38 -19.42 -17.19 -17.30
CA PHE A 38 -19.63 -18.41 -16.56
C PHE A 38 -20.26 -19.48 -17.47
N PRO A 39 -19.63 -20.65 -17.64
CA PRO A 39 -20.14 -21.66 -18.54
C PRO A 39 -21.45 -22.25 -18.03
N ILE A 40 -22.26 -22.73 -18.97
CA ILE A 40 -23.35 -23.65 -18.66
C ILE A 40 -22.73 -24.92 -18.08
N ILE A 41 -23.11 -25.28 -16.86
CA ILE A 41 -22.57 -26.46 -16.19
C ILE A 41 -23.45 -27.64 -16.55
N ILE A 42 -22.86 -28.60 -17.24
CA ILE A 42 -23.50 -29.85 -17.62
C ILE A 42 -22.85 -30.97 -16.79
N ASP A 43 -23.68 -31.89 -16.31
CA ASP A 43 -23.24 -33.18 -15.79
C ASP A 43 -22.55 -34.00 -16.91
N PRO A 44 -21.41 -34.70 -16.71
CA PRO A 44 -20.89 -35.74 -17.60
C PRO A 44 -21.93 -36.72 -18.16
N THR A 45 -23.02 -37.01 -17.45
CA THR A 45 -24.13 -37.82 -18.02
C THR A 45 -25.00 -37.07 -19.03
N GLY A 46 -24.87 -35.75 -19.11
CA GLY A 46 -25.63 -34.88 -20.00
C GLY A 46 -27.08 -34.59 -19.56
N LYS A 47 -27.55 -35.15 -18.45
CA LYS A 47 -28.97 -35.09 -18.04
C LYS A 47 -29.39 -33.77 -17.39
N LEU A 48 -28.49 -33.20 -16.59
CA LEU A 48 -28.72 -31.97 -15.83
C LEU A 48 -27.87 -30.83 -16.37
N GLU A 49 -28.49 -29.65 -16.43
CA GLU A 49 -27.87 -28.43 -16.93
C GLU A 49 -28.20 -27.27 -15.98
N LEU A 50 -27.18 -26.55 -15.51
CA LEU A 50 -27.33 -25.36 -14.68
C LEU A 50 -26.86 -24.13 -15.45
N GLN A 51 -27.75 -23.14 -15.55
CA GLN A 51 -27.49 -21.87 -16.21
C GLN A 51 -27.69 -20.70 -15.24
N PHE A 52 -26.72 -19.79 -15.20
CA PHE A 52 -26.83 -18.50 -14.52
C PHE A 52 -27.16 -17.40 -15.53
N PHE A 53 -28.05 -16.47 -15.14
CA PHE A 53 -28.40 -15.30 -15.95
C PHE A 53 -27.72 -14.07 -15.36
N GLY A 54 -26.49 -13.80 -15.79
CA GLY A 54 -25.63 -12.73 -15.26
C GLY A 54 -26.20 -11.32 -15.43
N LYS A 55 -26.87 -11.04 -16.55
CA LYS A 55 -27.46 -9.72 -16.86
C LYS A 55 -28.55 -9.27 -15.87
N ASP A 56 -29.25 -10.21 -15.26
CA ASP A 56 -30.38 -9.93 -14.36
C ASP A 56 -29.99 -9.97 -12.87
N TYR A 57 -28.69 -9.80 -12.56
CA TYR A 57 -28.24 -9.81 -11.18
C TYR A 57 -28.85 -8.64 -10.39
N LYS A 58 -29.16 -8.88 -9.12
CA LYS A 58 -29.75 -7.90 -8.21
C LYS A 58 -28.87 -7.72 -6.99
N LEU A 59 -28.61 -6.46 -6.63
CA LEU A 59 -27.96 -6.08 -5.38
C LEU A 59 -29.02 -5.70 -4.36
N LYS A 60 -28.99 -6.34 -3.20
CA LYS A 60 -29.78 -5.91 -2.05
C LYS A 60 -29.12 -4.71 -1.39
N PHE A 61 -29.91 -3.75 -0.92
CA PHE A 61 -29.39 -2.64 -0.13
C PHE A 61 -28.55 -3.13 1.06
N PRO A 62 -27.41 -2.47 1.35
CA PRO A 62 -26.51 -2.87 2.42
C PRO A 62 -27.23 -2.84 3.77
N ARG A 63 -26.96 -3.84 4.61
CA ARG A 63 -27.60 -3.99 5.94
C ARG A 63 -27.28 -2.83 6.88
N TYR A 64 -26.09 -2.25 6.74
CA TYR A 64 -25.58 -1.19 7.59
C TYR A 64 -25.18 0.02 6.76
N SER A 65 -25.39 1.21 7.30
CA SER A 65 -24.76 2.42 6.77
C SER A 65 -23.25 2.42 7.08
N VAL A 66 -22.47 3.17 6.31
CA VAL A 66 -21.00 3.30 6.50
C VAL A 66 -20.64 3.62 7.96
N ARG A 67 -21.39 4.51 8.62
CA ARG A 67 -21.19 4.86 10.04
C ARG A 67 -21.45 3.67 10.97
N LYS A 68 -22.56 2.94 10.76
CA LYS A 68 -22.91 1.77 11.57
C LYS A 68 -21.90 0.63 11.36
N ALA A 69 -21.41 0.44 10.14
CA ALA A 69 -20.38 -0.53 9.80
C ALA A 69 -19.08 -0.25 10.55
N LYS A 70 -18.59 1.02 10.54
CA LYS A 70 -17.43 1.43 11.34
C LYS A 70 -17.62 1.33 12.85
N SER A 71 -18.82 1.60 13.36
CA SER A 71 -19.05 1.54 14.80
C SER A 71 -19.13 0.10 15.33
N ARG A 72 -19.58 -0.85 14.50
CA ARG A 72 -19.81 -2.26 14.83
C ARG A 72 -18.76 -3.20 14.24
N ASP A 73 -17.65 -2.66 13.74
CA ASP A 73 -16.60 -3.41 13.06
C ASP A 73 -17.07 -4.37 11.98
N ARG A 74 -18.13 -3.99 11.27
CA ARG A 74 -18.66 -4.76 10.15
C ARG A 74 -18.11 -4.24 8.84
N THR A 75 -18.11 -5.12 7.85
CA THR A 75 -17.84 -4.75 6.46
C THR A 75 -19.06 -4.07 5.85
N TYR A 76 -18.85 -2.97 5.13
CA TYR A 76 -19.89 -2.33 4.34
C TYR A 76 -20.05 -3.08 3.01
N SER A 77 -21.01 -4.01 2.97
CA SER A 77 -21.26 -4.87 1.81
C SER A 77 -22.75 -4.94 1.43
N ALA A 78 -23.00 -5.27 0.17
CA ALA A 78 -24.31 -5.59 -0.38
C ALA A 78 -24.38 -7.06 -0.82
N GLN A 79 -25.55 -7.66 -0.68
CA GLN A 79 -25.76 -9.06 -1.04
C GLN A 79 -26.07 -9.18 -2.53
N ILE A 80 -25.37 -10.09 -3.23
CA ILE A 80 -25.59 -10.37 -4.65
C ILE A 80 -26.54 -11.55 -4.81
N TYR A 81 -27.61 -11.34 -5.56
CA TYR A 81 -28.53 -12.37 -6.02
C TYR A 81 -28.48 -12.50 -7.53
N ILE A 82 -28.31 -13.71 -8.03
CA ILE A 82 -28.28 -14.00 -9.47
C ILE A 82 -29.37 -15.02 -9.79
N PRO A 83 -30.23 -14.76 -10.76
CA PRO A 83 -31.21 -15.74 -11.19
C PRO A 83 -30.51 -16.92 -11.87
N ALA A 84 -30.79 -18.13 -11.38
CA ALA A 84 -30.31 -19.38 -11.94
C ALA A 84 -31.48 -20.28 -12.33
N LYS A 85 -31.30 -21.09 -13.37
CA LYS A 85 -32.24 -22.13 -13.80
C LYS A 85 -31.50 -23.45 -13.86
N LEU A 86 -32.02 -24.45 -13.16
CA LEU A 86 -31.65 -25.84 -13.35
C LEU A 86 -32.63 -26.42 -14.38
N THR A 87 -32.12 -27.09 -15.42
CA THR A 87 -32.89 -27.80 -16.44
C THR A 87 -32.52 -29.28 -16.42
N ARG A 88 -33.52 -30.12 -16.69
CA ARG A 88 -33.34 -31.55 -16.92
C ARG A 88 -33.72 -31.87 -18.36
N ARG A 89 -32.75 -32.29 -19.17
CA ARG A 89 -32.93 -32.46 -20.61
C ARG A 89 -33.95 -33.55 -20.95
N ASP A 90 -34.01 -34.63 -20.17
CA ASP A 90 -34.99 -35.72 -20.32
C ASP A 90 -36.45 -35.21 -20.34
N THR A 91 -36.77 -34.21 -19.50
CA THR A 91 -38.14 -33.67 -19.38
C THR A 91 -38.47 -32.56 -20.38
N GLU A 92 -37.46 -31.88 -20.95
CA GLU A 92 -37.68 -30.83 -21.96
C GLU A 92 -37.93 -31.41 -23.35
N LEU A 93 -37.38 -32.59 -23.68
CA LEU A 93 -37.71 -33.36 -24.88
C LEU A 93 -39.19 -33.75 -24.91
N ILE A 94 -39.68 -34.30 -23.78
CA ILE A 94 -41.09 -34.67 -23.60
C ILE A 94 -42.02 -33.45 -23.73
N LYS A 95 -41.63 -32.28 -23.19
CA LYS A 95 -42.42 -31.04 -23.36
C LYS A 95 -42.46 -30.54 -24.81
N LYS A 96 -41.34 -30.58 -25.54
CA LYS A 96 -41.33 -30.18 -26.95
C LYS A 96 -42.17 -31.11 -27.83
N GLU A 97 -42.23 -32.40 -27.53
CA GLU A 97 -43.12 -33.34 -28.23
C GLU A 97 -44.61 -33.12 -27.89
N ILE A 98 -44.94 -32.77 -26.64
CA ILE A 98 -46.32 -32.44 -26.22
C ILE A 98 -46.79 -31.13 -26.87
N THR A 99 -45.92 -30.12 -27.00
CA THR A 99 -46.29 -28.82 -27.60
C THR A 99 -46.54 -28.91 -29.12
N ILE A 100 -46.14 -29.99 -29.79
CA ILE A 100 -46.41 -30.24 -31.21
C ILE A 100 -47.75 -31.00 -31.40
N LYS A 101 -48.32 -31.60 -30.34
CA LYS A 101 -49.54 -32.41 -30.41
C LYS A 101 -50.79 -31.76 -29.80
N ASP A 102 -50.68 -30.65 -29.08
CA ASP A 102 -51.82 -30.05 -28.36
C ASP A 102 -52.23 -28.68 -28.93
N ASP A 103 -53.07 -28.70 -29.97
CA ASP A 103 -54.02 -27.61 -30.28
C ASP A 103 -55.44 -27.89 -29.70
N PHE A 104 -55.65 -29.02 -29.01
CA PHE A 104 -56.94 -29.37 -28.41
C PHE A 104 -56.79 -30.10 -27.07
N SER A 105 -56.58 -29.36 -25.97
CA SER A 105 -57.00 -29.82 -24.63
C SER A 105 -57.03 -28.67 -23.61
N TYR A 106 -58.11 -27.90 -23.62
CA TYR A 106 -58.56 -27.19 -22.42
C TYR A 106 -59.13 -28.22 -21.43
N LEU A 107 -58.83 -28.04 -20.14
CA LEU A 107 -59.29 -28.82 -18.97
C LEU A 107 -58.49 -30.09 -18.64
N ILE A 108 -57.35 -29.92 -17.95
CA ILE A 108 -56.94 -30.67 -16.75
C ILE A 108 -55.86 -29.83 -16.05
N HIS A 109 -56.04 -29.50 -14.78
CA HIS A 109 -55.01 -28.86 -13.94
C HIS A 109 -53.82 -29.81 -13.71
N PRO A 110 -52.59 -29.52 -14.19
CA PRO A 110 -51.42 -30.20 -13.68
C PRO A 110 -51.00 -29.50 -12.39
N HIS A 111 -51.34 -30.09 -11.25
CA HIS A 111 -50.79 -29.70 -9.96
C HIS A 111 -49.25 -29.70 -9.99
N ASN A 112 -48.64 -28.51 -10.00
CA ASN A 112 -47.43 -28.09 -9.26
C ASN A 112 -46.19 -29.01 -9.09
N ILE A 113 -45.92 -30.01 -9.95
CA ILE A 113 -44.72 -30.88 -9.81
C ILE A 113 -43.40 -30.19 -10.24
N HIS A 114 -43.44 -29.07 -10.97
CA HIS A 114 -42.23 -28.40 -11.51
C HIS A 114 -41.93 -27.01 -10.94
N LYS A 115 -42.15 -26.77 -9.64
CA LYS A 115 -41.61 -25.55 -8.98
C LYS A 115 -40.07 -25.54 -8.96
N LYS A 116 -39.42 -26.71 -9.00
CA LYS A 116 -37.96 -26.92 -8.85
C LYS A 116 -37.11 -26.36 -10.01
N TYR A 117 -37.65 -26.34 -11.24
CA TYR A 117 -36.92 -25.98 -12.48
C TYR A 117 -37.24 -24.56 -13.01
N ARG A 118 -37.85 -23.70 -12.18
CA ARG A 118 -38.11 -22.30 -12.53
C ARG A 118 -36.87 -21.44 -12.26
N LYS A 119 -36.70 -20.38 -13.05
CA LYS A 119 -35.69 -19.33 -12.82
C LYS A 119 -35.92 -18.72 -11.44
N ARG A 120 -34.92 -18.82 -10.55
CA ARG A 120 -35.00 -18.30 -9.17
C ARG A 120 -33.74 -17.51 -8.81
N PRO A 121 -33.85 -16.40 -8.06
CA PRO A 121 -32.69 -15.69 -7.55
C PRO A 121 -31.96 -16.53 -6.50
N VAL A 122 -30.68 -16.80 -6.71
CA VAL A 122 -29.79 -17.52 -5.81
C VAL A 122 -28.78 -16.53 -5.22
N PHE A 123 -28.53 -16.63 -3.92
CA PHE A 123 -27.50 -15.84 -3.25
C PHE A 123 -26.12 -16.39 -3.60
N ILE A 124 -25.25 -15.54 -4.17
CA ILE A 124 -23.90 -15.95 -4.60
C ILE A 124 -22.82 -15.40 -3.65
N GLY A 125 -23.07 -14.29 -2.97
CA GLY A 125 -22.14 -13.77 -1.97
C GLY A 125 -22.40 -12.32 -1.59
N ASP A 126 -21.60 -11.83 -0.64
CA ASP A 126 -21.59 -10.43 -0.23
C ASP A 126 -20.43 -9.69 -0.89
N LEU A 127 -20.73 -8.59 -1.58
CA LEU A 127 -19.76 -7.73 -2.24
C LEU A 127 -19.51 -6.46 -1.41
N PRO A 128 -18.27 -6.19 -0.97
CA PRO A 128 -17.92 -4.92 -0.36
C PRO A 128 -18.19 -3.75 -1.31
N LEU A 129 -18.92 -2.74 -0.82
CA LEU A 129 -19.26 -1.56 -1.61
C LEU A 129 -18.27 -0.42 -1.34
N MET A 130 -17.96 0.33 -2.39
CA MET A 130 -17.18 1.56 -2.27
C MET A 130 -18.04 2.69 -1.69
N THR A 131 -17.48 3.45 -0.76
CA THR A 131 -18.12 4.66 -0.22
C THR A 131 -18.03 5.83 -1.21
N ASN A 132 -18.82 6.88 -0.98
CA ASN A 132 -18.78 8.09 -1.81
C ASN A 132 -17.40 8.81 -1.81
N ARG A 133 -16.51 8.48 -0.85
CA ARG A 133 -15.15 9.02 -0.77
C ARG A 133 -14.14 8.25 -1.62
N GLY A 134 -14.53 7.13 -2.23
CA GLY A 134 -13.61 6.25 -2.97
C GLY A 134 -12.83 5.25 -2.10
N THR A 135 -13.39 4.86 -0.94
CA THR A 135 -12.76 3.91 0.02
C THR A 135 -13.69 2.74 0.31
N PHE A 136 -13.16 1.67 0.90
CA PHE A 136 -13.92 0.51 1.39
C PHE A 136 -13.89 0.45 2.90
N VAL A 137 -14.95 -0.05 3.53
CA VAL A 137 -14.96 -0.34 4.98
C VAL A 137 -14.96 -1.85 5.17
N ILE A 138 -13.83 -2.38 5.64
CA ILE A 138 -13.64 -3.82 5.90
C ILE A 138 -13.38 -4.00 7.39
N SER A 139 -14.22 -4.79 8.07
CA SER A 139 -14.14 -5.03 9.51
C SER A 139 -13.99 -3.74 10.34
N GLY A 140 -14.78 -2.71 10.02
CA GLY A 140 -14.74 -1.40 10.67
C GLY A 140 -13.62 -0.44 10.25
N THR A 141 -12.60 -0.93 9.55
CA THR A 141 -11.44 -0.13 9.11
C THR A 141 -11.64 0.41 7.69
N GLU A 142 -11.19 1.64 7.43
CA GLU A 142 -11.16 2.16 6.06
C GLU A 142 -9.92 1.66 5.32
N ARG A 143 -10.16 1.04 4.17
CA ARG A 143 -9.15 0.52 3.25
C ARG A 143 -9.29 1.16 1.88
N ILE A 144 -8.20 1.11 1.14
CA ILE A 144 -8.14 1.52 -0.25
C ILE A 144 -7.45 0.46 -1.09
N ILE A 145 -7.93 0.30 -2.32
CA ILE A 145 -7.27 -0.56 -3.30
C ILE A 145 -6.43 0.36 -4.19
N VAL A 146 -5.11 0.19 -4.12
CA VAL A 146 -4.15 0.94 -4.92
C VAL A 146 -4.19 0.44 -6.37
N ASN A 147 -4.11 1.37 -7.33
CA ASN A 147 -4.10 1.01 -8.74
C ASN A 147 -2.76 0.37 -9.10
N GLN A 148 -2.79 -0.67 -9.93
CA GLN A 148 -1.58 -1.43 -10.25
C GLN A 148 -1.14 -1.14 -11.68
N ILE A 149 0.12 -0.80 -11.92
CA ILE A 149 0.69 -0.73 -13.27
C ILE A 149 1.34 -2.06 -13.63
N VAL A 150 0.90 -2.65 -14.75
CA VAL A 150 1.38 -3.94 -15.25
C VAL A 150 1.73 -3.82 -16.72
N ARG A 151 2.53 -4.75 -17.24
CA ARG A 151 2.77 -4.86 -18.68
C ARG A 151 1.46 -5.16 -19.39
N SER A 152 1.17 -4.44 -20.46
CA SER A 152 -0.02 -4.71 -21.27
C SER A 152 0.15 -6.05 -22.00
N PRO A 153 -0.93 -6.83 -22.18
CA PRO A 153 -0.89 -8.00 -23.07
C PRO A 153 -0.61 -7.56 -24.51
N GLY A 154 0.18 -8.33 -25.25
CA GLY A 154 0.61 -7.96 -26.60
C GLY A 154 1.88 -8.67 -27.06
N VAL A 155 2.42 -8.21 -28.18
CA VAL A 155 3.70 -8.67 -28.76
C VAL A 155 4.77 -7.63 -28.47
N TYR A 156 5.94 -8.07 -28.03
CA TYR A 156 7.09 -7.21 -27.74
C TYR A 156 8.36 -7.71 -28.39
N TYR A 157 9.07 -6.82 -29.09
CA TYR A 157 10.37 -7.08 -29.70
C TYR A 157 11.50 -6.45 -28.91
N LYS A 158 12.50 -7.25 -28.54
CA LYS A 158 13.66 -6.79 -27.77
C LYS A 158 14.96 -7.31 -28.36
N GLN A 159 15.96 -6.44 -28.38
CA GLN A 159 17.37 -6.78 -28.62
C GLN A 159 18.10 -6.86 -27.28
N GLU A 160 18.77 -7.97 -27.03
CA GLU A 160 19.63 -8.19 -25.86
C GLU A 160 21.06 -8.50 -26.35
N LEU A 161 22.06 -8.08 -25.58
CA LEU A 161 23.45 -8.49 -25.82
C LEU A 161 23.74 -9.69 -24.93
N ASP A 162 24.29 -10.74 -25.51
CA ASP A 162 24.83 -11.87 -24.75
C ASP A 162 26.11 -11.46 -24.00
N LYS A 163 26.59 -12.31 -23.08
CA LYS A 163 27.87 -12.10 -22.36
C LYS A 163 29.06 -11.87 -23.30
N ASN A 164 28.97 -12.41 -24.53
CA ASN A 164 29.98 -12.27 -25.58
C ASN A 164 29.71 -11.10 -26.54
N ASN A 165 28.88 -10.12 -26.16
CA ASN A 165 28.45 -8.97 -26.97
C ASN A 165 27.79 -9.32 -28.31
N LYS A 166 27.32 -10.56 -28.49
CA LYS A 166 26.54 -10.95 -29.66
C LYS A 166 25.07 -10.62 -29.44
N GLN A 167 24.43 -10.08 -30.47
CA GLN A 167 23.05 -9.65 -30.41
C GLN A 167 22.09 -10.85 -30.45
N ILE A 168 21.22 -10.94 -29.45
CA ILE A 168 20.10 -11.86 -29.35
C ILE A 168 18.83 -11.05 -29.60
N TYR A 169 17.97 -11.59 -30.46
CA TYR A 169 16.69 -10.95 -30.80
C TYR A 169 15.57 -11.80 -30.23
N SER A 170 14.58 -11.17 -29.61
CA SER A 170 13.46 -11.90 -29.04
C SER A 170 12.13 -11.23 -29.30
N CYS A 171 11.10 -12.06 -29.49
CA CYS A 171 9.71 -11.67 -29.62
C CYS A 171 8.90 -12.37 -28.53
N SER A 172 8.29 -11.60 -27.62
CA SER A 172 7.50 -12.13 -26.52
C SER A 172 6.01 -11.83 -26.72
N LEU A 173 5.20 -12.87 -26.85
CA LEU A 173 3.73 -12.83 -26.86
C LEU A 173 3.21 -13.04 -25.44
N ILE A 174 2.72 -11.96 -24.84
CA ILE A 174 2.21 -11.91 -23.47
C ILE A 174 0.68 -11.92 -23.49
N SER A 175 0.09 -12.93 -22.86
CA SER A 175 -1.36 -13.04 -22.68
C SER A 175 -1.85 -12.27 -21.44
N ASN A 176 -3.13 -11.90 -21.42
CA ASN A 176 -3.77 -11.40 -20.20
C ASN A 176 -3.97 -12.54 -19.18
N ARG A 177 -4.29 -13.73 -19.70
CA ARG A 177 -4.41 -14.99 -18.97
C ARG A 177 -3.98 -16.15 -19.87
N GLY A 178 -3.25 -17.10 -19.29
CA GLY A 178 -2.78 -18.29 -19.98
C GLY A 178 -1.27 -18.30 -20.13
N SER A 179 -0.77 -19.14 -21.03
CA SER A 179 0.66 -19.31 -21.25
C SER A 179 1.29 -18.13 -22.00
N TRP A 180 2.60 -17.95 -21.84
CA TRP A 180 3.40 -16.99 -22.61
C TRP A 180 4.19 -17.73 -23.68
N LEU A 181 4.33 -17.11 -24.85
CA LEU A 181 5.09 -17.65 -25.98
C LEU A 181 6.24 -16.69 -26.31
N LYS A 182 7.48 -17.17 -26.30
CA LYS A 182 8.66 -16.35 -26.62
C LYS A 182 9.45 -16.98 -27.76
N PHE A 183 9.62 -16.24 -28.85
CA PHE A 183 10.57 -16.55 -29.91
C PHE A 183 11.92 -15.89 -29.62
N GLU A 184 13.02 -16.60 -29.88
CA GLU A 184 14.39 -16.14 -29.61
C GLU A 184 15.31 -16.56 -30.75
N ILE A 185 16.08 -15.62 -31.29
CA ILE A 185 17.18 -15.88 -32.23
C ILE A 185 18.47 -15.80 -31.43
N ASP A 186 19.12 -16.95 -31.24
CA ASP A 186 20.38 -17.05 -30.49
C ASP A 186 21.53 -16.38 -31.26
N ALA A 187 22.65 -16.14 -30.57
CA ALA A 187 23.88 -15.62 -31.15
C ALA A 187 24.46 -16.47 -32.31
N LYS A 188 24.03 -17.74 -32.43
CA LYS A 188 24.39 -18.65 -33.55
C LYS A 188 23.42 -18.58 -34.74
N GLY A 189 22.44 -17.67 -34.70
CA GLY A 189 21.39 -17.55 -35.71
C GLY A 189 20.31 -18.62 -35.64
N GLN A 190 20.24 -19.42 -34.57
CA GLN A 190 19.20 -20.45 -34.39
C GLN A 190 17.91 -19.86 -33.84
N VAL A 191 16.76 -20.27 -34.39
CA VAL A 191 15.44 -19.78 -33.98
C VAL A 191 14.76 -20.77 -33.04
N TRP A 192 14.42 -20.30 -31.85
CA TRP A 192 13.83 -21.08 -30.78
C TRP A 192 12.48 -20.52 -30.32
N VAL A 193 11.68 -21.41 -29.74
CA VAL A 193 10.44 -21.11 -29.03
C VAL A 193 10.57 -21.58 -27.60
N LYS A 194 10.27 -20.69 -26.66
CA LYS A 194 10.10 -21.00 -25.25
C LYS A 194 8.64 -20.81 -24.90
N ILE A 195 8.04 -21.81 -24.28
CA ILE A 195 6.67 -21.72 -23.76
C ILE A 195 6.73 -21.64 -22.24
N ASP A 196 6.11 -20.64 -21.62
CA ASP A 196 6.15 -20.40 -20.16
C ASP A 196 7.56 -20.36 -19.53
N LYS A 197 8.57 -19.94 -20.31
CA LYS A 197 9.98 -19.89 -19.88
C LYS A 197 10.59 -21.26 -19.52
N THR A 198 10.01 -22.37 -20.01
CA THR A 198 10.56 -23.72 -19.82
C THR A 198 11.63 -24.04 -20.88
N HIS A 199 11.48 -25.14 -21.61
CA HIS A 199 12.47 -25.66 -22.53
C HIS A 199 12.45 -24.95 -23.89
N LYS A 200 13.63 -24.82 -24.51
CA LYS A 200 13.78 -24.34 -25.89
C LYS A 200 13.34 -25.45 -26.85
N VAL A 201 12.33 -25.15 -27.66
CA VAL A 201 11.89 -25.99 -28.78
C VAL A 201 12.28 -25.29 -30.08
N ASN A 202 12.67 -26.03 -31.11
CA ASN A 202 12.95 -25.43 -32.41
C ASN A 202 11.66 -24.80 -33.00
N ALA A 203 11.77 -23.59 -33.56
CA ALA A 203 10.60 -22.85 -34.04
C ALA A 203 9.87 -23.53 -35.20
N TYR A 204 10.58 -24.21 -36.11
CA TYR A 204 9.95 -24.94 -37.21
C TYR A 204 9.10 -26.10 -36.72
N ILE A 205 9.64 -26.90 -35.78
CA ILE A 205 8.92 -28.03 -35.18
C ILE A 205 7.67 -27.55 -34.46
N PHE A 206 7.76 -26.42 -33.75
CA PHE A 206 6.60 -25.83 -33.09
C PHE A 206 5.51 -25.37 -34.08
N LEU A 207 5.88 -24.74 -35.20
CA LEU A 207 4.92 -24.35 -36.23
C LEU A 207 4.21 -25.57 -36.86
N ARG A 208 4.96 -26.66 -37.11
CA ARG A 208 4.40 -27.93 -37.57
C ARG A 208 3.44 -28.54 -36.54
N ALA A 209 3.81 -28.52 -35.26
CA ALA A 209 2.97 -29.04 -34.17
C ALA A 209 1.66 -28.24 -33.95
N ILE A 210 1.57 -26.99 -34.42
CA ILE A 210 0.31 -26.22 -34.40
C ILE A 210 -0.65 -26.65 -35.53
N GLY A 211 -0.18 -27.44 -36.50
CA GLY A 211 -0.96 -27.91 -37.64
C GLY A 211 -0.82 -27.05 -38.90
N LEU A 212 0.29 -26.30 -39.03
CA LEU A 212 0.59 -25.53 -40.25
C LEU A 212 1.31 -26.40 -41.30
N ASN A 213 0.84 -26.31 -42.54
CA ASN A 213 1.45 -27.03 -43.66
C ASN A 213 2.73 -26.35 -44.17
N ASN A 214 3.65 -27.14 -44.74
CA ASN A 214 4.92 -26.61 -45.28
C ASN A 214 4.69 -25.50 -46.31
N GLU A 215 3.69 -25.68 -47.18
CA GLU A 215 3.31 -24.68 -48.19
C GLU A 215 2.77 -23.38 -47.57
N GLU A 216 1.99 -23.48 -46.50
CA GLU A 216 1.45 -22.31 -45.80
C GLU A 216 2.55 -21.51 -45.10
N ILE A 217 3.50 -22.21 -44.47
CA ILE A 217 4.67 -21.61 -43.82
C ILE A 217 5.52 -20.89 -44.88
N LYS A 218 5.78 -21.53 -46.02
CA LYS A 218 6.57 -20.96 -47.12
C LYS A 218 5.90 -19.76 -47.78
N LYS A 219 4.57 -19.79 -47.93
CA LYS A 219 3.80 -18.69 -48.55
C LYS A 219 3.69 -17.46 -47.66
N ARG A 220 3.63 -17.64 -46.33
CA ARG A 220 3.42 -16.54 -45.38
C ARG A 220 4.71 -15.96 -44.79
N LEU A 221 5.80 -16.72 -44.74
CA LEU A 221 7.10 -16.21 -44.29
C LEU A 221 7.87 -15.60 -45.46
N THR A 222 8.27 -14.35 -45.32
CA THR A 222 9.11 -13.65 -46.30
C THR A 222 10.50 -14.29 -46.41
N LYS A 223 11.05 -14.77 -45.27
CA LYS A 223 12.39 -15.36 -45.16
C LYS A 223 12.36 -16.82 -44.69
N TYR A 224 11.66 -17.65 -45.44
CA TYR A 224 11.60 -19.10 -45.18
C TYR A 224 12.98 -19.78 -45.14
N ASN A 225 13.89 -19.42 -46.05
CA ASN A 225 15.23 -20.02 -46.13
C ASN A 225 16.07 -19.81 -44.87
N PHE A 226 15.96 -18.65 -44.22
CA PHE A 226 16.68 -18.38 -42.98
C PHE A 226 16.22 -19.33 -41.87
N LEU A 227 14.90 -19.54 -41.76
CA LEU A 227 14.33 -20.40 -40.74
C LEU A 227 14.73 -21.88 -40.91
N ILE A 228 14.86 -22.37 -42.16
CA ILE A 228 15.40 -23.72 -42.41
C ILE A 228 16.89 -23.80 -42.08
N ASN A 229 17.69 -22.86 -42.59
CA ASN A 229 19.14 -22.83 -42.37
C ASN A 229 19.48 -22.79 -40.88
N SER A 230 18.72 -21.99 -40.11
CA SER A 230 18.85 -21.88 -38.65
C SER A 230 18.56 -23.20 -37.92
N SER A 231 17.74 -24.08 -38.51
CA SER A 231 17.27 -25.32 -37.90
C SER A 231 18.15 -26.53 -38.26
N LEU A 232 18.99 -26.45 -39.31
CA LEU A 232 19.90 -27.54 -39.74
C LEU A 232 20.82 -28.04 -38.63
N ALA A 233 21.35 -27.15 -37.80
CA ALA A 233 22.24 -27.54 -36.71
C ALA A 233 21.51 -28.25 -35.54
N TYR A 234 20.21 -27.99 -35.35
CA TYR A 234 19.38 -28.75 -34.42
C TYR A 234 19.11 -30.15 -34.95
N TYR A 235 18.77 -30.24 -36.24
CA TYR A 235 18.53 -31.50 -36.91
C TYR A 235 19.69 -32.49 -36.80
N LYS A 236 20.91 -32.03 -37.10
CA LYS A 236 22.14 -32.83 -36.96
C LYS A 236 22.36 -33.39 -35.53
N LYS A 237 21.77 -32.77 -34.50
CA LYS A 237 21.93 -33.21 -33.10
C LYS A 237 20.85 -34.18 -32.64
N GLU A 238 19.58 -33.93 -32.96
CA GLU A 238 18.47 -34.77 -32.49
C GLU A 238 18.16 -35.96 -33.40
N PHE A 239 18.25 -35.80 -34.73
CA PHE A 239 17.83 -36.84 -35.68
C PHE A 239 18.94 -37.77 -36.15
N ASN A 240 20.22 -37.42 -35.92
CA ASN A 240 21.35 -38.33 -36.18
C ASN A 240 21.35 -39.58 -35.28
N LYS A 241 20.46 -39.65 -34.27
CA LYS A 241 20.42 -40.80 -33.36
C LYS A 241 19.53 -41.94 -33.84
N ASP A 242 18.46 -41.74 -34.62
CA ASP A 242 17.50 -42.86 -34.87
C ASP A 242 16.65 -42.85 -36.17
N ILE A 243 16.71 -41.87 -37.10
CA ILE A 243 15.77 -41.89 -38.27
C ILE A 243 16.43 -41.45 -39.60
N ALA A 244 16.30 -42.31 -40.63
CA ALA A 244 16.72 -42.08 -42.02
C ALA A 244 15.85 -41.07 -42.77
N LYS A 245 15.79 -39.82 -42.30
CA LYS A 245 15.26 -38.67 -43.06
C LYS A 245 16.42 -37.77 -43.50
N PHE A 246 16.25 -37.01 -44.58
CA PHE A 246 17.33 -36.18 -45.15
C PHE A 246 17.10 -34.66 -44.99
N SER A 247 15.87 -34.22 -44.65
CA SER A 247 15.56 -32.81 -44.40
C SER A 247 14.53 -32.61 -43.28
N ILE A 248 14.64 -31.49 -42.57
CA ILE A 248 13.69 -31.04 -41.53
C ILE A 248 12.26 -30.90 -42.07
N GLU A 249 12.14 -30.66 -43.38
CA GLU A 249 10.85 -30.51 -44.07
C GLU A 249 10.03 -31.82 -44.09
N GLN A 250 10.67 -32.99 -43.93
CA GLN A 250 10.04 -34.31 -43.91
C GLN A 250 9.44 -34.70 -42.54
N VAL A 251 9.48 -33.81 -41.54
CA VAL A 251 8.89 -34.05 -40.23
C VAL A 251 7.36 -33.94 -40.33
N ALA A 252 6.66 -35.02 -39.97
CA ALA A 252 5.20 -35.06 -39.93
C ALA A 252 4.63 -34.26 -38.73
N GLU A 253 3.38 -33.81 -38.82
CA GLU A 253 2.69 -33.12 -37.72
C GLU A 253 2.70 -33.96 -36.44
N GLU A 254 2.47 -35.27 -36.58
CA GLU A 254 2.41 -36.23 -35.48
C GLU A 254 3.72 -36.33 -34.71
N GLU A 255 4.84 -36.46 -35.44
CA GLU A 255 6.19 -36.49 -34.84
C GLU A 255 6.50 -35.17 -34.12
N ALA A 256 6.15 -34.03 -34.74
CA ALA A 256 6.36 -32.72 -34.15
C ALA A 256 5.55 -32.53 -32.84
N LEU A 257 4.30 -33.00 -32.80
CA LEU A 257 3.46 -32.97 -31.60
C LEU A 257 4.08 -33.77 -30.45
N VAL A 258 4.60 -34.98 -30.73
CA VAL A 258 5.25 -35.84 -29.73
C VAL A 258 6.52 -35.19 -29.20
N ILE A 259 7.36 -34.60 -30.07
CA ILE A 259 8.60 -33.90 -29.66
C ILE A 259 8.28 -32.69 -28.77
N VAL A 260 7.26 -31.91 -29.11
CA VAL A 260 6.83 -30.77 -28.29
C VAL A 260 6.28 -31.24 -26.94
N TYR A 261 5.48 -32.32 -26.95
CA TYR A 261 4.89 -32.87 -25.73
C TYR A 261 5.94 -33.43 -24.78
N SER A 262 6.86 -34.26 -25.27
CA SER A 262 7.92 -34.86 -24.45
C SER A 262 8.82 -33.80 -23.80
N LYS A 263 9.09 -32.69 -24.51
CA LYS A 263 9.82 -31.55 -23.93
C LYS A 263 9.03 -30.77 -22.88
N LEU A 264 7.71 -30.69 -23.01
CA LEU A 264 6.86 -29.98 -22.05
C LEU A 264 6.54 -30.83 -20.81
N ARG A 265 6.42 -32.15 -20.99
CA ARG A 265 6.14 -33.14 -19.95
C ARG A 265 7.02 -34.38 -20.12
N PRO A 266 8.26 -34.38 -19.61
CA PRO A 266 9.20 -35.47 -19.82
C PRO A 266 8.80 -36.79 -19.15
N ASN A 267 7.98 -36.75 -18.11
CA ASN A 267 7.63 -37.93 -17.30
C ASN A 267 6.30 -38.59 -17.70
N GLU A 268 5.57 -38.05 -18.68
CA GLU A 268 4.27 -38.59 -19.11
C GLU A 268 4.37 -39.19 -20.52
N PRO A 269 3.76 -40.36 -20.78
CA PRO A 269 3.78 -40.96 -22.11
C PRO A 269 3.05 -40.05 -23.12
N ALA A 270 3.72 -39.78 -24.24
CA ALA A 270 3.20 -38.92 -25.29
C ALA A 270 2.22 -39.68 -26.19
N THR A 271 0.92 -39.56 -25.94
CA THR A 271 -0.12 -40.00 -26.88
C THR A 271 -0.56 -38.83 -27.77
N LEU A 272 -0.82 -39.10 -29.05
CA LEU A 272 -1.14 -38.07 -30.06
C LEU A 272 -2.38 -37.24 -29.67
N SER A 273 -3.44 -37.90 -29.20
CA SER A 273 -4.69 -37.25 -28.79
C SER A 273 -4.49 -36.30 -27.62
N VAL A 274 -3.74 -36.73 -26.60
CA VAL A 274 -3.43 -35.93 -25.41
C VAL A 274 -2.53 -34.75 -25.76
N ALA A 275 -1.50 -34.97 -26.60
CA ALA A 275 -0.60 -33.92 -27.04
C ALA A 275 -1.33 -32.81 -27.81
N LYS A 276 -2.21 -33.19 -28.76
CA LYS A 276 -3.02 -32.25 -29.55
C LYS A 276 -4.00 -31.48 -28.65
N GLN A 277 -4.71 -32.19 -27.77
CA GLN A 277 -5.65 -31.54 -26.83
C GLN A 277 -4.92 -30.58 -25.88
N MET A 278 -3.72 -30.93 -25.42
CA MET A 278 -2.92 -30.08 -24.53
C MET A 278 -2.52 -28.77 -25.20
N LEU A 279 -1.95 -28.83 -26.41
CA LEU A 279 -1.56 -27.64 -27.15
C LEU A 279 -2.77 -26.78 -27.51
N TYR A 280 -3.88 -27.41 -27.93
CA TYR A 280 -5.13 -26.71 -28.19
C TYR A 280 -5.65 -25.97 -26.96
N ALA A 281 -5.73 -26.68 -25.83
CA ALA A 281 -6.20 -26.13 -24.56
C ALA A 281 -5.29 -25.01 -24.04
N ARG A 282 -4.03 -24.93 -24.46
CA ARG A 282 -3.05 -23.96 -23.96
C ARG A 282 -3.13 -22.61 -24.66
N PHE A 283 -3.44 -22.57 -25.97
CA PHE A 283 -3.42 -21.32 -26.75
C PHE A 283 -4.74 -20.98 -27.45
N PHE A 284 -5.53 -22.00 -27.82
CA PHE A 284 -6.71 -21.84 -28.68
C PHE A 284 -8.04 -21.97 -27.91
N ASP A 285 -8.04 -22.56 -26.71
CA ASP A 285 -9.23 -22.66 -25.87
C ASP A 285 -9.50 -21.36 -25.08
N PRO A 286 -10.63 -20.66 -25.31
CA PRO A 286 -10.99 -19.43 -24.61
C PRO A 286 -11.21 -19.63 -23.10
N LYS A 287 -11.45 -20.86 -22.63
CA LYS A 287 -11.60 -21.13 -21.20
C LYS A 287 -10.29 -20.98 -20.44
N ARG A 288 -9.15 -21.28 -21.07
CA ARG A 288 -7.82 -21.28 -20.43
C ARG A 288 -6.94 -20.13 -20.89
N TYR A 289 -7.09 -19.69 -22.14
CA TYR A 289 -6.29 -18.63 -22.73
C TYR A 289 -7.14 -17.40 -23.07
N ASP A 290 -6.63 -16.21 -22.79
CA ASP A 290 -7.30 -14.94 -23.10
C ASP A 290 -6.26 -13.81 -23.27
N LEU A 291 -6.29 -13.13 -24.42
CA LEU A 291 -5.52 -11.91 -24.70
C LEU A 291 -6.20 -10.67 -24.09
N GLY A 292 -7.50 -10.74 -23.83
CA GLY A 292 -8.35 -9.59 -23.56
C GLY A 292 -8.51 -8.67 -24.78
N GLU A 293 -9.42 -7.70 -24.67
CA GLU A 293 -9.67 -6.73 -25.75
C GLU A 293 -8.41 -5.89 -26.07
N VAL A 294 -7.68 -5.50 -25.02
CA VAL A 294 -6.44 -4.73 -25.13
C VAL A 294 -5.36 -5.51 -25.87
N GLY A 295 -5.14 -6.78 -25.50
CA GLY A 295 -4.13 -7.61 -26.14
C GLY A 295 -4.42 -7.80 -27.62
N ARG A 296 -5.69 -8.06 -27.96
CA ARG A 296 -6.09 -8.20 -29.36
C ARG A 296 -5.88 -6.92 -30.16
N HIS A 297 -6.28 -5.77 -29.60
CA HIS A 297 -6.07 -4.47 -30.21
C HIS A 297 -4.57 -4.19 -30.47
N LYS A 298 -3.70 -4.42 -29.49
CA LYS A 298 -2.25 -4.17 -29.64
C LYS A 298 -1.59 -5.06 -30.68
N ILE A 299 -1.93 -6.36 -30.70
CA ILE A 299 -1.38 -7.30 -31.70
C ILE A 299 -1.80 -6.85 -33.10
N ASN A 300 -3.08 -6.51 -33.26
CA ASN A 300 -3.59 -6.03 -34.54
C ASN A 300 -2.92 -4.73 -35.00
N GLN A 301 -2.68 -3.79 -34.08
CA GLN A 301 -2.02 -2.52 -34.38
C GLN A 301 -0.53 -2.72 -34.71
N LYS A 302 0.21 -3.56 -33.97
CA LYS A 302 1.65 -3.78 -34.19
C LYS A 302 1.93 -4.60 -35.46
N LEU A 303 1.12 -5.62 -35.73
CA LEU A 303 1.29 -6.53 -36.88
C LEU A 303 0.44 -6.13 -38.11
N ASN A 304 -0.31 -5.02 -38.04
CA ASN A 304 -1.25 -4.58 -39.07
C ASN A 304 -2.29 -5.66 -39.49
N LEU A 305 -2.82 -6.40 -38.51
CA LEU A 305 -3.81 -7.46 -38.72
C LEU A 305 -5.25 -6.94 -38.61
N LYS A 306 -6.13 -7.37 -39.52
CA LYS A 306 -7.57 -7.02 -39.53
C LYS A 306 -8.44 -8.11 -38.90
N ILE A 307 -8.08 -8.58 -37.71
CA ILE A 307 -8.87 -9.62 -37.00
C ILE A 307 -9.83 -8.95 -36.00
N PRO A 308 -11.09 -9.41 -35.86
CA PRO A 308 -12.04 -8.76 -34.96
C PRO A 308 -11.62 -8.79 -33.48
N ILE A 309 -11.97 -7.72 -32.75
CA ILE A 309 -11.59 -7.51 -31.34
C ILE A 309 -12.22 -8.55 -30.39
N TYR A 310 -13.38 -9.10 -30.75
CA TYR A 310 -14.03 -10.16 -29.96
C TYR A 310 -13.29 -11.50 -30.01
N PHE A 311 -12.39 -11.70 -30.98
CA PHE A 311 -11.55 -12.89 -31.06
C PHE A 311 -10.35 -12.74 -30.12
N ARG A 312 -10.51 -13.24 -28.88
CA ARG A 312 -9.58 -13.02 -27.77
C ARG A 312 -8.54 -14.13 -27.56
N VAL A 313 -8.51 -15.17 -28.40
CA VAL A 313 -7.47 -16.21 -28.37
C VAL A 313 -6.40 -15.94 -29.43
N LEU A 314 -5.25 -16.61 -29.35
CA LEU A 314 -4.25 -16.54 -30.42
C LEU A 314 -4.76 -17.24 -31.67
N SER A 315 -4.51 -16.65 -32.84
CA SER A 315 -4.65 -17.35 -34.12
C SER A 315 -3.27 -17.85 -34.61
N PRO A 316 -3.21 -18.92 -35.42
CA PRO A 316 -1.97 -19.33 -36.06
C PRO A 316 -1.34 -18.22 -36.92
N GLN A 317 -2.16 -17.32 -37.47
CA GLN A 317 -1.70 -16.15 -38.21
C GLN A 317 -0.95 -15.15 -37.32
N ASP A 318 -1.41 -14.93 -36.09
CA ASP A 318 -0.72 -14.05 -35.13
C ASP A 318 0.70 -14.55 -34.84
N ILE A 319 0.84 -15.87 -34.64
CA ILE A 319 2.11 -16.53 -34.34
C ILE A 319 3.08 -16.43 -35.53
N LEU A 320 2.61 -16.71 -36.74
CA LEU A 320 3.42 -16.62 -37.97
C LEU A 320 3.88 -15.20 -38.24
N MET A 321 2.99 -14.21 -38.19
CA MET A 321 3.35 -12.81 -38.45
C MET A 321 4.27 -12.24 -37.36
N SER A 322 4.10 -12.68 -36.11
CA SER A 322 5.00 -12.29 -35.02
C SER A 322 6.43 -12.78 -35.29
N LEU A 323 6.56 -14.00 -35.80
CA LEU A 323 7.84 -14.59 -36.18
C LEU A 323 8.44 -13.93 -37.43
N ASP A 324 7.64 -13.68 -38.47
CA ASP A 324 8.08 -13.01 -39.70
C ASP A 324 8.68 -11.63 -39.39
N TYR A 325 8.00 -10.85 -38.55
CA TYR A 325 8.50 -9.55 -38.11
C TYR A 325 9.83 -9.65 -37.33
N LEU A 326 10.00 -10.68 -36.49
CA LEU A 326 11.29 -10.92 -35.79
C LEU A 326 12.43 -11.22 -36.78
N LEU A 327 12.15 -12.01 -37.83
CA LEU A 327 13.11 -12.35 -38.87
C LEU A 327 13.49 -11.10 -39.69
N ASN A 328 12.51 -10.27 -40.05
CA ASN A 328 12.74 -9.03 -40.79
C ASN A 328 13.58 -8.01 -40.01
N ILE A 329 13.38 -7.92 -38.69
CA ILE A 329 14.26 -7.11 -37.84
C ILE A 329 15.71 -7.61 -37.92
N LYS A 330 15.94 -8.92 -37.83
CA LYS A 330 17.30 -9.47 -37.75
C LYS A 330 18.08 -9.35 -39.07
N GLU A 331 17.43 -9.64 -40.20
CA GLU A 331 18.08 -9.74 -41.51
C GLU A 331 18.10 -8.41 -42.27
N GLN A 332 16.99 -7.66 -42.22
CA GLN A 332 16.79 -6.46 -43.04
C GLN A 332 16.84 -5.17 -42.24
N ASN A 333 16.93 -5.24 -40.89
CA ASN A 333 16.73 -4.09 -39.99
C ASN A 333 15.40 -3.35 -40.25
N ILE A 334 14.40 -4.04 -40.80
CA ILE A 334 13.07 -3.49 -41.06
C ILE A 334 12.19 -3.82 -39.85
N GLY A 335 11.94 -2.81 -39.02
CA GLY A 335 11.06 -2.90 -37.86
C GLY A 335 11.54 -2.07 -36.67
N THR A 336 10.64 -1.77 -35.75
CA THR A 336 10.94 -1.07 -34.49
C THR A 336 10.95 -2.02 -33.29
N PHE A 337 11.94 -1.82 -32.42
CA PHE A 337 11.98 -2.43 -31.09
C PHE A 337 10.98 -1.76 -30.16
N ASP A 338 10.53 -2.51 -29.14
CA ASP A 338 9.59 -2.00 -28.16
C ASP A 338 10.30 -1.72 -26.84
N ASP A 339 10.14 -0.50 -26.32
CA ASP A 339 10.49 -0.20 -24.94
C ASP A 339 9.37 -0.70 -24.01
N ILE A 340 9.72 -1.63 -23.13
CA ILE A 340 8.81 -2.25 -22.17
C ILE A 340 8.35 -1.23 -21.10
N ASP A 341 9.12 -0.18 -20.90
CA ASP A 341 8.90 0.82 -19.85
C ASP A 341 8.08 2.02 -20.35
N HIS A 342 7.92 2.16 -21.67
CA HIS A 342 6.99 3.09 -22.30
C HIS A 342 5.55 2.91 -21.78
N LEU A 343 4.87 4.00 -21.42
CA LEU A 343 3.51 3.95 -20.87
C LEU A 343 2.44 3.48 -21.86
N GLY A 344 2.72 3.40 -23.16
CA GLY A 344 1.84 2.69 -24.09
C GLY A 344 1.98 1.17 -24.01
N ASN A 345 3.10 0.68 -23.48
CA ASN A 345 3.36 -0.74 -23.24
C ASN A 345 3.00 -1.19 -21.82
N ARG A 346 2.74 -0.25 -20.92
CA ARG A 346 2.25 -0.49 -19.56
C ARG A 346 0.82 0.00 -19.41
N ARG A 347 -0.01 -0.75 -18.68
CA ARG A 347 -1.39 -0.35 -18.40
C ARG A 347 -1.67 -0.37 -16.90
N VAL A 348 -2.62 0.46 -16.48
CA VAL A 348 -3.10 0.54 -15.11
C VAL A 348 -4.34 -0.34 -14.95
N ARG A 349 -4.21 -1.38 -14.14
CA ARG A 349 -5.34 -2.14 -13.60
C ARG A 349 -5.93 -1.36 -12.44
N SER A 350 -7.11 -0.82 -12.68
CA SER A 350 -7.88 -0.10 -11.66
C SER A 350 -8.66 -1.07 -10.77
N VAL A 351 -9.24 -0.56 -9.68
CA VAL A 351 -9.97 -1.35 -8.67
C VAL A 351 -11.04 -2.27 -9.25
N GLY A 352 -11.80 -1.78 -10.23
CA GLY A 352 -12.86 -2.57 -10.86
C GLY A 352 -12.32 -3.82 -11.56
N GLU A 353 -11.23 -3.71 -12.31
CA GLU A 353 -10.60 -4.84 -13.00
C GLU A 353 -9.95 -5.83 -12.01
N LEU A 354 -9.34 -5.33 -10.94
CA LEU A 354 -8.77 -6.17 -9.89
C LEU A 354 -9.86 -7.02 -9.20
N LEU A 355 -10.99 -6.40 -8.85
CA LEU A 355 -12.15 -7.11 -8.28
C LEU A 355 -12.77 -8.07 -9.29
N GLN A 356 -12.84 -7.69 -10.57
CA GLN A 356 -13.31 -8.55 -11.66
C GLN A 356 -12.50 -9.86 -11.73
N ASN A 357 -11.17 -9.75 -11.63
CA ASN A 357 -10.28 -10.92 -11.63
C ASN A 357 -10.49 -11.81 -10.39
N GLN A 358 -10.69 -11.22 -9.21
CA GLN A 358 -10.96 -12.01 -7.99
C GLN A 358 -12.30 -12.73 -8.04
N VAL A 359 -13.36 -12.04 -8.48
CA VAL A 359 -14.68 -12.67 -8.66
C VAL A 359 -14.58 -13.81 -9.67
N ARG A 360 -13.83 -13.65 -10.77
CA ARG A 360 -13.60 -14.73 -11.75
C ARG A 360 -12.91 -15.94 -11.13
N ILE A 361 -11.86 -15.75 -10.32
CA ILE A 361 -11.19 -16.85 -9.61
C ILE A 361 -12.18 -17.55 -8.66
N GLY A 362 -12.98 -16.78 -7.91
CA GLY A 362 -14.03 -17.31 -7.03
C GLY A 362 -15.09 -18.12 -7.78
N LEU A 363 -15.52 -17.66 -8.95
CA LEU A 363 -16.48 -18.37 -9.80
C LEU A 363 -15.89 -19.65 -10.38
N ASN A 364 -14.64 -19.67 -10.84
CA ASN A 364 -14.01 -20.90 -11.32
C ASN A 364 -13.96 -21.99 -10.23
N ARG A 365 -13.72 -21.59 -8.96
CA ARG A 365 -13.81 -22.51 -7.81
C ARG A 365 -15.25 -22.97 -7.57
N LEU A 366 -16.22 -22.07 -7.70
CA LEU A 366 -17.64 -22.40 -7.59
C LEU A 366 -18.09 -23.38 -8.69
N GLU A 367 -17.66 -23.18 -9.93
CA GLU A 367 -17.95 -24.07 -11.07
C GLU A 367 -17.51 -25.49 -10.78
N ARG A 368 -16.28 -25.66 -10.28
CA ARG A 368 -15.73 -26.96 -9.89
C ARG A 368 -16.59 -27.63 -8.81
N ILE A 369 -16.95 -26.90 -7.75
CA ILE A 369 -17.76 -27.43 -6.65
C ILE A 369 -19.17 -27.81 -7.11
N ILE A 370 -19.78 -27.03 -8.00
CA ILE A 370 -21.09 -27.36 -8.57
C ILE A 370 -20.99 -28.64 -9.40
N ARG A 371 -19.97 -28.78 -10.26
CA ARG A 371 -19.76 -29.99 -11.06
C ARG A 371 -19.57 -31.23 -10.19
N GLU A 372 -18.76 -31.12 -9.14
CA GLU A 372 -18.56 -32.21 -8.16
C GLU A 372 -19.86 -32.56 -7.41
N ARG A 373 -20.65 -31.57 -6.97
CA ARG A 373 -21.93 -31.82 -6.29
C ARG A 373 -23.01 -32.40 -7.20
N MET A 374 -23.02 -32.03 -8.48
CA MET A 374 -23.93 -32.63 -9.45
C MET A 374 -23.64 -34.13 -9.63
N MET A 375 -22.41 -34.61 -9.37
CA MET A 375 -22.08 -36.04 -9.46
C MET A 375 -22.57 -36.81 -8.26
N ILE A 376 -22.46 -36.20 -7.08
CA ILE A 376 -22.61 -36.88 -5.79
C ILE A 376 -24.07 -36.89 -5.34
N CYS A 377 -24.82 -35.82 -5.62
CA CYS A 377 -26.18 -35.67 -5.09
C CYS A 377 -27.23 -36.35 -5.98
N ASP A 378 -28.17 -37.05 -5.34
CA ASP A 378 -29.32 -37.65 -6.02
C ASP A 378 -30.20 -36.60 -6.72
N ILE A 379 -30.69 -36.95 -7.91
CA ILE A 379 -31.50 -36.09 -8.80
C ILE A 379 -32.72 -35.48 -8.08
N ASP A 380 -33.33 -36.23 -7.16
CA ASP A 380 -34.55 -35.81 -6.47
C ASP A 380 -34.29 -34.85 -5.31
N SER A 381 -33.12 -34.90 -4.67
CA SER A 381 -32.72 -34.02 -3.56
C SER A 381 -32.12 -32.67 -4.02
N LEU A 382 -31.78 -32.55 -5.31
CA LEU A 382 -31.03 -31.42 -5.87
C LEU A 382 -31.83 -30.11 -5.94
N SER A 383 -31.68 -29.24 -4.94
CA SER A 383 -32.17 -27.86 -4.99
C SER A 383 -31.07 -26.87 -5.38
N LEU A 384 -31.44 -25.73 -5.99
CA LEU A 384 -30.48 -24.67 -6.36
C LEU A 384 -29.68 -24.14 -5.16
N SER A 385 -30.29 -24.08 -3.97
CA SER A 385 -29.62 -23.67 -2.73
C SER A 385 -28.59 -24.68 -2.24
N ASN A 386 -28.80 -25.97 -2.49
CA ASN A 386 -27.86 -27.03 -2.12
C ASN A 386 -26.68 -27.09 -3.11
N LEU A 387 -26.92 -26.79 -4.38
CA LEU A 387 -25.87 -26.78 -5.41
C LEU A 387 -24.92 -25.59 -5.27
N VAL A 388 -25.47 -24.38 -5.10
CA VAL A 388 -24.68 -23.15 -5.14
C VAL A 388 -24.21 -22.78 -3.74
N ASN A 389 -22.96 -23.10 -3.43
CA ASN A 389 -22.32 -22.68 -2.19
C ASN A 389 -21.63 -21.32 -2.37
N PRO A 390 -22.03 -20.24 -1.67
CA PRO A 390 -21.42 -18.92 -1.83
C PRO A 390 -20.02 -18.78 -1.20
N LYS A 391 -19.60 -19.74 -0.34
CA LYS A 391 -18.34 -19.65 0.43
C LYS A 391 -17.08 -19.41 -0.43
N PRO A 392 -16.85 -20.07 -1.58
CA PRO A 392 -15.62 -19.89 -2.37
C PRO A 392 -15.46 -18.46 -2.90
N LEU A 393 -16.57 -17.85 -3.32
CA LEU A 393 -16.58 -16.48 -3.83
C LEU A 393 -16.35 -15.47 -2.70
N ILE A 394 -17.06 -15.63 -1.57
CA ILE A 394 -16.86 -14.79 -0.38
C ILE A 394 -15.42 -14.89 0.13
N ALA A 395 -14.85 -16.11 0.14
CA ALA A 395 -13.48 -16.34 0.59
C ALA A 395 -12.46 -15.62 -0.30
N SER A 396 -12.57 -15.74 -1.63
CA SER A 396 -11.65 -15.07 -2.57
C SER A 396 -11.71 -13.55 -2.45
N VAL A 397 -12.90 -12.95 -2.33
CA VAL A 397 -13.04 -11.50 -2.15
C VAL A 397 -12.50 -11.07 -0.78
N ARG A 398 -12.80 -11.82 0.29
CA ARG A 398 -12.30 -11.53 1.64
C ARG A 398 -10.78 -11.64 1.75
N GLU A 399 -10.19 -12.63 1.11
CA GLU A 399 -8.74 -12.83 1.01
C GLU A 399 -8.10 -11.62 0.34
N PHE A 400 -8.62 -11.20 -0.83
CA PHE A 400 -8.13 -10.02 -1.53
C PHE A 400 -8.15 -8.76 -0.65
N PHE A 401 -9.25 -8.48 0.06
CA PHE A 401 -9.32 -7.29 0.91
C PHE A 401 -8.48 -7.38 2.20
N SER A 402 -8.15 -8.58 2.67
CA SER A 402 -7.46 -8.80 3.95
C SER A 402 -5.96 -8.99 3.82
N SER A 403 -5.49 -9.74 2.83
CA SER A 403 -4.09 -10.13 2.68
C SER A 403 -3.40 -9.52 1.45
N SER A 404 -4.14 -8.94 0.49
CA SER A 404 -3.50 -8.38 -0.71
C SER A 404 -2.66 -7.15 -0.37
N GLN A 405 -1.45 -7.09 -0.94
CA GLN A 405 -0.58 -5.91 -0.89
C GLN A 405 -1.23 -4.65 -1.50
N LEU A 406 -2.19 -4.83 -2.41
CA LEU A 406 -2.90 -3.72 -3.06
C LEU A 406 -4.03 -3.17 -2.17
N SER A 407 -4.59 -3.96 -1.25
CA SER A 407 -5.61 -3.54 -0.30
C SER A 407 -4.93 -2.99 0.96
N GLN A 408 -4.66 -1.69 0.95
CA GLN A 408 -3.91 -1.02 2.01
C GLN A 408 -4.86 -0.33 2.99
N PHE A 409 -4.40 -0.16 4.24
CA PHE A 409 -5.07 0.74 5.17
C PHE A 409 -5.03 2.16 4.60
N MET A 410 -6.17 2.85 4.67
CA MET A 410 -6.24 4.22 4.18
C MET A 410 -5.28 5.10 4.99
N ASP A 411 -4.52 5.94 4.28
CA ASP A 411 -3.68 6.95 4.92
C ASP A 411 -4.56 8.18 5.19
N GLN A 412 -4.74 8.51 6.46
CA GLN A 412 -5.70 9.49 6.98
C GLN A 412 -5.05 10.46 7.97
N THR A 413 -3.74 10.65 7.88
CA THR A 413 -3.05 11.72 8.62
C THR A 413 -3.73 13.06 8.37
N ASN A 414 -3.96 13.42 7.10
CA ASN A 414 -4.62 14.65 6.66
C ASN A 414 -5.36 14.44 5.31
N PRO A 415 -6.14 15.43 4.82
CA PRO A 415 -6.90 15.28 3.56
C PRO A 415 -6.02 15.06 2.32
N LEU A 416 -4.81 15.60 2.31
CA LEU A 416 -3.88 15.47 1.18
C LEU A 416 -3.31 14.05 1.08
N SER A 417 -2.94 13.44 2.21
CA SER A 417 -2.52 12.04 2.25
C SER A 417 -3.61 11.11 1.77
N GLU A 418 -4.87 11.41 2.10
CA GLU A 418 -5.99 10.63 1.60
C GLU A 418 -6.13 10.70 0.07
N LEU A 419 -6.04 11.90 -0.51
CA LEU A 419 -6.21 12.08 -1.95
C LEU A 419 -5.06 11.45 -2.74
N THR A 420 -3.82 11.67 -2.29
CA THR A 420 -2.63 11.10 -2.93
C THR A 420 -2.64 9.57 -2.89
N HIS A 421 -3.09 8.97 -1.78
CA HIS A 421 -3.23 7.52 -1.69
C HIS A 421 -4.29 6.97 -2.68
N LYS A 422 -5.40 7.69 -2.92
CA LYS A 422 -6.40 7.32 -3.94
C LYS A 422 -5.88 7.35 -5.38
N ARG A 423 -4.91 8.22 -5.64
CA ARG A 423 -4.28 8.45 -6.96
C ARG A 423 -2.96 7.69 -7.13
N ARG A 424 -2.59 6.86 -6.16
CA ARG A 424 -1.35 6.09 -6.18
C ARG A 424 -1.40 4.98 -7.21
N ILE A 425 -0.29 4.79 -7.90
CA ILE A 425 0.00 3.70 -8.80
C ILE A 425 1.14 2.89 -8.22
N SER A 426 1.03 1.56 -8.21
CA SER A 426 2.08 0.65 -7.78
C SER A 426 2.43 -0.36 -8.86
N ALA A 427 3.72 -0.54 -9.14
CA ALA A 427 4.21 -1.63 -9.98
C ALA A 427 4.28 -2.98 -9.23
N LEU A 428 4.09 -2.96 -7.91
CA LEU A 428 4.16 -4.12 -7.03
C LEU A 428 2.85 -4.91 -7.02
N GLY A 429 2.86 -6.08 -6.37
CA GLY A 429 1.68 -6.93 -6.18
C GLY A 429 1.51 -8.03 -7.23
N PRO A 430 0.44 -8.84 -7.12
CA PRO A 430 0.26 -10.02 -7.96
C PRO A 430 0.15 -9.65 -9.44
N GLY A 431 0.95 -10.29 -10.29
CA GLY A 431 1.03 -9.98 -11.73
C GLY A 431 1.88 -8.75 -12.09
N GLY A 432 2.41 -8.04 -11.08
CA GLY A 432 3.41 -6.97 -11.24
C GLY A 432 4.82 -7.48 -10.99
N LEU A 433 5.68 -6.59 -10.48
CA LEU A 433 7.07 -6.88 -10.15
C LEU A 433 7.25 -7.14 -8.65
N ASN A 434 8.20 -8.03 -8.30
CA ASN A 434 8.67 -8.15 -6.93
C ASN A 434 9.73 -7.09 -6.66
N LYS A 435 9.76 -6.56 -5.43
CA LYS A 435 10.66 -5.48 -5.01
C LYS A 435 12.14 -5.80 -5.27
N ASP A 436 12.56 -7.01 -4.94
CA ASP A 436 13.98 -7.42 -5.04
C ASP A 436 14.40 -7.82 -6.46
N ARG A 437 13.42 -8.12 -7.33
CA ARG A 437 13.66 -8.48 -8.74
C ARG A 437 13.53 -7.30 -9.70
N ALA A 438 13.08 -6.14 -9.20
CA ALA A 438 12.90 -4.96 -10.02
C ALA A 438 14.26 -4.30 -10.28
N GLY A 439 14.68 -4.30 -11.55
CA GLY A 439 15.91 -3.63 -11.99
C GLY A 439 15.81 -2.10 -11.94
N PHE A 440 16.95 -1.44 -12.16
CA PHE A 440 17.07 0.03 -12.12
C PHE A 440 16.23 0.73 -13.20
N ALA A 441 16.21 0.24 -14.44
CA ALA A 441 15.46 0.85 -15.55
C ALA A 441 13.96 1.09 -15.25
N VAL A 442 13.32 0.18 -14.48
CA VAL A 442 11.90 0.33 -14.12
C VAL A 442 11.67 1.42 -13.08
N ARG A 443 12.69 1.75 -12.29
CA ARG A 443 12.64 2.80 -11.26
C ARG A 443 12.92 4.19 -11.84
N ASP A 444 13.55 4.24 -13.00
CA ASP A 444 13.94 5.48 -13.65
C ASP A 444 12.73 6.20 -14.27
N LEU A 445 12.92 7.48 -14.56
CA LEU A 445 11.91 8.32 -15.20
C LEU A 445 11.98 8.15 -16.72
N HIS A 446 10.86 7.75 -17.31
CA HIS A 446 10.71 7.66 -18.76
C HIS A 446 10.04 8.94 -19.30
N PRO A 447 10.45 9.49 -20.46
CA PRO A 447 9.80 10.66 -21.09
C PRO A 447 8.27 10.57 -21.25
N SER A 448 7.74 9.39 -21.56
CA SER A 448 6.30 9.11 -21.65
C SER A 448 5.51 9.40 -20.37
N HIS A 449 6.17 9.49 -19.21
CA HIS A 449 5.55 9.83 -17.91
C HIS A 449 4.97 11.25 -17.89
N TYR A 450 5.46 12.15 -18.74
CA TYR A 450 5.02 13.54 -18.76
C TYR A 450 3.50 13.68 -18.91
N GLY A 451 2.88 14.44 -18.01
CA GLY A 451 1.43 14.64 -17.99
C GLY A 451 0.61 13.44 -17.51
N ARG A 452 1.26 12.31 -17.18
CA ARG A 452 0.62 11.02 -16.82
C ARG A 452 0.96 10.60 -15.39
N ILE A 453 2.25 10.43 -15.11
CA ILE A 453 2.79 10.06 -13.80
C ILE A 453 3.70 11.19 -13.34
N CYS A 454 3.57 11.60 -12.08
CA CYS A 454 4.41 12.65 -11.54
C CYS A 454 5.86 12.18 -11.41
N PRO A 455 6.85 12.94 -11.93
CA PRO A 455 8.26 12.57 -11.81
C PRO A 455 8.84 12.85 -10.41
N ILE A 456 8.16 13.68 -9.60
CA ILE A 456 8.67 14.15 -8.30
C ILE A 456 8.11 13.29 -7.16
N GLU A 457 6.80 13.00 -7.14
CA GLU A 457 6.18 12.31 -6.00
C GLU A 457 6.40 10.79 -6.04
N THR A 458 7.47 10.34 -5.37
CA THR A 458 7.78 8.93 -5.07
C THR A 458 8.32 8.79 -3.64
N PRO A 459 8.17 7.64 -2.96
CA PRO A 459 8.89 7.38 -1.72
C PRO A 459 10.41 7.41 -1.91
N GLU A 460 11.16 7.95 -0.94
CA GLU A 460 12.65 8.03 -0.94
C GLU A 460 13.34 6.68 -0.68
N GLY A 461 12.61 5.74 -0.08
CA GLY A 461 13.17 4.47 0.36
C GLY A 461 13.32 3.43 -0.76
N PRO A 462 13.37 2.14 -0.42
CA PRO A 462 13.65 1.07 -1.39
C PRO A 462 12.52 0.85 -2.41
N ASN A 463 11.40 1.55 -2.28
CA ASN A 463 10.27 1.56 -3.21
C ASN A 463 10.31 2.74 -4.20
N ALA A 464 11.39 3.54 -4.21
CA ALA A 464 11.58 4.63 -5.15
C ALA A 464 11.40 4.16 -6.60
N GLY A 465 10.61 4.90 -7.37
CA GLY A 465 10.26 4.60 -8.77
C GLY A 465 9.21 3.50 -8.97
N LEU A 466 9.03 2.60 -8.00
CA LEU A 466 8.04 1.51 -8.06
C LEU A 466 6.63 1.95 -7.63
N ILE A 467 6.55 3.04 -6.87
CA ILE A 467 5.30 3.64 -6.41
C ILE A 467 5.30 5.10 -6.85
N GLY A 468 4.34 5.47 -7.69
CA GLY A 468 4.16 6.84 -8.17
C GLY A 468 2.75 7.35 -7.92
N SER A 469 2.55 8.64 -8.16
CA SER A 469 1.24 9.29 -8.13
C SER A 469 0.86 9.78 -9.53
N LEU A 470 -0.43 9.70 -9.87
CA LEU A 470 -0.95 10.30 -11.10
C LEU A 470 -0.80 11.82 -11.12
N SER A 471 -0.44 12.36 -12.28
CA SER A 471 -0.45 13.81 -12.52
C SER A 471 -1.87 14.38 -12.46
N ILE A 472 -2.03 15.69 -12.27
CA ILE A 472 -3.34 16.33 -12.00
C ILE A 472 -4.40 16.03 -13.07
N TYR A 473 -4.02 16.16 -14.34
CA TYR A 473 -4.94 16.03 -15.48
C TYR A 473 -5.04 14.61 -16.04
N ALA A 474 -4.22 13.69 -15.54
CA ALA A 474 -4.16 12.33 -16.03
C ALA A 474 -5.52 11.62 -15.83
N LYS A 475 -5.99 10.97 -16.89
CA LYS A 475 -7.17 10.11 -16.90
C LYS A 475 -6.78 8.71 -17.37
N ILE A 476 -7.61 7.73 -17.02
CA ILE A 476 -7.43 6.36 -17.48
C ILE A 476 -8.54 6.05 -18.48
N ASN A 477 -8.15 5.55 -19.64
CA ASN A 477 -9.09 5.14 -20.66
C ASN A 477 -9.66 3.74 -20.38
N PRO A 478 -10.71 3.29 -21.10
CA PRO A 478 -11.30 1.98 -20.88
C PRO A 478 -10.33 0.80 -21.06
N TYR A 479 -9.26 0.98 -21.85
CA TYR A 479 -8.20 -0.02 -22.05
C TYR A 479 -7.16 -0.06 -20.92
N GLY A 480 -7.19 0.90 -20.01
CA GLY A 480 -6.26 1.01 -18.89
C GLY A 480 -5.00 1.83 -19.19
N PHE A 481 -4.87 2.49 -20.34
CA PHE A 481 -3.77 3.41 -20.61
C PHE A 481 -4.04 4.80 -20.00
N ILE A 482 -2.95 5.48 -19.64
CA ILE A 482 -3.03 6.82 -19.05
C ILE A 482 -3.00 7.86 -20.18
N GLU A 483 -4.00 8.72 -20.19
CA GLU A 483 -4.18 9.80 -21.15
C GLU A 483 -4.00 11.16 -20.48
N THR A 484 -3.54 12.13 -21.26
CA THR A 484 -3.35 13.51 -20.81
C THR A 484 -3.97 14.47 -21.83
N PRO A 485 -4.58 15.59 -21.41
CA PRO A 485 -5.31 16.49 -22.31
C PRO A 485 -4.39 17.50 -23.01
N TYR A 486 -4.74 17.89 -24.22
CA TYR A 486 -4.06 18.94 -25.00
C TYR A 486 -5.06 19.85 -25.72
N TYR A 487 -4.63 21.08 -26.02
CA TYR A 487 -5.32 21.98 -26.95
C TYR A 487 -4.85 21.72 -28.37
N LYS A 488 -5.79 21.63 -29.32
CA LYS A 488 -5.47 21.51 -30.74
C LYS A 488 -5.00 22.86 -31.29
N VAL A 489 -3.95 22.84 -32.11
CA VAL A 489 -3.40 24.01 -32.78
C VAL A 489 -3.69 23.88 -34.28
N ILE A 490 -4.20 24.95 -34.90
CA ILE A 490 -4.44 25.01 -36.35
C ILE A 490 -3.80 26.28 -36.88
N LYS A 491 -2.84 26.16 -37.81
CA LYS A 491 -2.13 27.30 -38.42
C LYS A 491 -1.64 28.32 -37.39
N GLY A 492 -1.06 27.83 -36.28
CA GLY A 492 -0.55 28.66 -35.19
C GLY A 492 -1.56 29.22 -34.20
N GLN A 493 -2.86 28.99 -34.41
CA GLN A 493 -3.90 29.40 -33.47
C GLN A 493 -4.26 28.27 -32.51
N VAL A 494 -4.22 28.55 -31.21
CA VAL A 494 -4.60 27.60 -30.14
C VAL A 494 -6.11 27.67 -29.90
N LEU A 495 -6.81 26.56 -30.13
CA LEU A 495 -8.27 26.49 -30.02
C LEU A 495 -8.75 26.22 -28.59
N LYS A 496 -8.68 27.24 -27.72
CA LYS A 496 -9.16 27.14 -26.32
C LYS A 496 -10.68 26.97 -26.18
N ASN A 497 -11.45 27.32 -27.22
CA ASN A 497 -12.91 27.23 -27.22
C ASN A 497 -13.45 25.81 -27.49
N GLN A 498 -12.61 24.89 -27.98
CA GLN A 498 -12.99 23.52 -28.30
C GLN A 498 -12.78 22.58 -27.09
N GLN A 499 -13.32 21.36 -27.19
CA GLN A 499 -13.10 20.35 -26.16
C GLN A 499 -11.64 19.88 -26.15
N LEU A 500 -11.11 19.61 -24.96
CA LEU A 500 -9.77 19.06 -24.77
C LEU A 500 -9.66 17.66 -25.40
N HIS A 501 -8.58 17.43 -26.14
CA HIS A 501 -8.27 16.11 -26.71
C HIS A 501 -7.36 15.34 -25.76
N TYR A 502 -7.81 14.16 -25.32
CA TYR A 502 -7.01 13.25 -24.48
C TYR A 502 -6.19 12.31 -25.36
N ILE A 503 -4.88 12.27 -25.14
CA ILE A 503 -3.91 11.57 -25.99
C ILE A 503 -3.14 10.53 -25.17
N THR A 504 -3.02 9.30 -25.69
CA THR A 504 -2.24 8.21 -25.09
C THR A 504 -0.74 8.38 -25.39
N ALA A 505 0.13 7.68 -24.66
CA ALA A 505 1.57 7.78 -24.86
C ALA A 505 1.99 7.38 -26.29
N ASP A 506 1.42 6.31 -26.85
CA ASP A 506 1.75 5.86 -28.21
C ASP A 506 1.33 6.86 -29.29
N GLN A 507 0.23 7.58 -29.08
CA GLN A 507 -0.24 8.61 -30.03
C GLN A 507 0.59 9.88 -29.95
N GLU A 508 1.07 10.22 -28.75
CA GLU A 508 1.89 11.41 -28.49
C GLU A 508 3.21 11.38 -29.24
N ASP A 509 3.83 10.20 -29.41
CA ASP A 509 5.11 10.06 -30.10
C ASP A 509 5.06 10.47 -31.60
N TYR A 510 3.88 10.40 -32.23
CA TYR A 510 3.67 10.81 -33.62
C TYR A 510 3.32 12.28 -33.80
N LEU A 511 3.10 13.03 -32.70
CA LEU A 511 2.60 14.40 -32.71
C LEU A 511 3.65 15.38 -32.22
N ARG A 512 3.62 16.60 -32.76
CA ARG A 512 4.49 17.69 -32.28
C ARG A 512 3.76 18.53 -31.26
N ILE A 513 4.14 18.38 -30.00
CA ILE A 513 3.44 19.00 -28.87
C ILE A 513 4.26 20.15 -28.28
N ALA A 514 3.69 21.34 -28.29
CA ALA A 514 4.25 22.53 -27.67
C ALA A 514 3.98 22.53 -26.13
N PRO A 515 4.93 22.98 -25.30
CA PRO A 515 4.72 23.16 -23.87
C PRO A 515 3.74 24.31 -23.56
N ALA A 516 3.29 24.39 -22.31
CA ALA A 516 2.23 25.31 -21.90
C ALA A 516 2.73 26.74 -21.57
N ASP A 517 4.04 26.92 -21.44
CA ASP A 517 4.74 28.16 -21.07
C ASP A 517 4.95 29.12 -22.25
N ILE A 518 4.59 28.72 -23.47
CA ILE A 518 4.73 29.55 -24.65
C ILE A 518 3.78 30.75 -24.60
N SER A 519 4.33 31.93 -24.88
CA SER A 519 3.57 33.18 -24.91
C SER A 519 2.58 33.23 -26.09
N LEU A 520 1.35 33.66 -25.77
CA LEU A 520 0.25 33.79 -26.72
C LEU A 520 -0.19 35.26 -26.86
N ASP A 521 -0.70 35.60 -28.03
CA ASP A 521 -1.40 36.86 -28.30
C ASP A 521 -2.85 36.84 -27.79
N SER A 522 -3.48 38.01 -27.77
CA SER A 522 -4.90 38.19 -27.39
C SER A 522 -5.86 37.31 -28.20
N ASN A 523 -5.51 37.03 -29.47
CA ASN A 523 -6.27 36.16 -30.37
C ASN A 523 -5.88 34.67 -30.29
N ASN A 524 -5.09 34.27 -29.28
CA ASN A 524 -4.52 32.93 -29.08
C ASN A 524 -3.58 32.43 -30.19
N TYR A 525 -2.89 33.35 -30.87
CA TYR A 525 -1.78 32.99 -31.75
C TYR A 525 -0.48 32.88 -30.96
N ILE A 526 0.40 31.99 -31.39
CA ILE A 526 1.74 31.85 -30.82
C ILE A 526 2.61 33.01 -31.32
N LYS A 527 3.30 33.71 -30.41
CA LYS A 527 4.12 34.90 -30.73
C LYS A 527 5.42 34.57 -31.46
N ASN A 528 6.08 33.48 -31.09
CA ASN A 528 7.42 33.13 -31.59
C ASN A 528 7.32 32.20 -32.79
N ASP A 529 8.04 32.51 -33.88
CA ASP A 529 8.05 31.70 -35.11
C ASP A 529 8.65 30.30 -34.94
N ILE A 530 9.68 30.20 -34.09
CA ILE A 530 10.36 28.96 -33.75
C ILE A 530 10.06 28.66 -32.28
N ILE A 531 9.46 27.51 -32.02
CA ILE A 531 9.11 27.09 -30.67
C ILE A 531 9.70 25.72 -30.33
N PRO A 532 10.07 25.49 -29.05
CA PRO A 532 10.40 24.16 -28.58
C PRO A 532 9.14 23.30 -28.61
N VAL A 533 9.24 22.12 -29.21
CA VAL A 533 8.20 21.11 -29.22
C VAL A 533 8.80 19.78 -28.80
N ARG A 534 7.98 18.95 -28.17
CA ARG A 534 8.34 17.56 -27.94
C ARG A 534 7.87 16.71 -29.11
N TYR A 535 8.77 15.90 -29.65
CA TYR A 535 8.51 14.97 -30.74
C TYR A 535 9.36 13.70 -30.53
N GLN A 536 8.76 12.52 -30.68
CA GLN A 536 9.44 11.23 -30.45
C GLN A 536 10.25 11.18 -29.13
N GLN A 537 9.64 11.66 -28.04
CA GLN A 537 10.22 11.69 -26.69
C GLN A 537 11.39 12.67 -26.47
N GLU A 538 11.83 13.40 -27.50
CA GLU A 538 12.88 14.41 -27.44
C GLU A 538 12.33 15.84 -27.58
N PHE A 539 13.10 16.83 -27.12
CA PHE A 539 12.80 18.24 -27.32
C PHE A 539 13.52 18.75 -28.58
N ILE A 540 12.74 19.13 -29.59
CA ILE A 540 13.23 19.73 -30.83
C ILE A 540 12.63 21.12 -31.02
N THR A 541 13.18 21.93 -31.92
CA THR A 541 12.54 23.19 -32.33
C THR A 541 11.72 22.97 -33.61
N ALA A 542 10.54 23.58 -33.70
CA ALA A 542 9.68 23.51 -34.87
C ALA A 542 9.06 24.87 -35.19
N ASN A 543 8.69 25.05 -36.46
CA ASN A 543 7.95 26.23 -36.91
C ASN A 543 6.49 26.15 -36.45
N ILE A 544 5.86 27.31 -36.21
CA ILE A 544 4.45 27.44 -35.79
C ILE A 544 3.48 26.54 -36.60
N ASN A 545 3.66 26.48 -37.92
CA ASN A 545 2.76 25.73 -38.82
C ASN A 545 2.84 24.20 -38.65
N GLN A 546 3.89 23.70 -38.03
CA GLN A 546 4.13 22.27 -37.82
C GLN A 546 3.64 21.78 -36.45
N VAL A 547 3.08 22.67 -35.63
CA VAL A 547 2.68 22.38 -34.25
C VAL A 547 1.25 21.86 -34.26
N ASP A 548 1.06 20.64 -33.77
CA ASP A 548 -0.24 19.97 -33.79
C ASP A 548 -1.07 20.29 -32.54
N TYR A 549 -0.39 20.30 -31.38
CA TYR A 549 -1.02 20.43 -30.07
C TYR A 549 -0.19 21.29 -29.12
N MET A 550 -0.84 21.84 -28.11
CA MET A 550 -0.23 22.57 -27.00
C MET A 550 -0.71 22.02 -25.65
N ALA A 551 0.18 21.90 -24.68
CA ALA A 551 -0.15 21.52 -23.30
C ALA A 551 -1.13 22.50 -22.66
N VAL A 552 -1.96 22.00 -21.74
CA VAL A 552 -3.07 22.77 -21.16
C VAL A 552 -2.59 23.72 -20.06
N SER A 553 -1.58 23.30 -19.29
CA SER A 553 -1.10 24.02 -18.13
C SER A 553 0.32 23.59 -17.77
N PRO A 554 1.18 24.48 -17.22
CA PRO A 554 2.54 24.10 -16.82
C PRO A 554 2.54 23.05 -15.70
N ILE A 555 1.53 23.07 -14.81
CA ILE A 555 1.37 22.06 -13.75
C ILE A 555 0.86 20.70 -14.25
N GLN A 556 0.74 20.49 -15.56
CA GLN A 556 0.12 19.29 -16.12
C GLN A 556 0.86 17.99 -15.76
N PHE A 557 2.19 18.05 -15.62
CA PHE A 557 3.02 16.87 -15.34
C PHE A 557 3.20 16.55 -13.85
N ILE A 558 2.93 17.50 -12.94
CA ILE A 558 3.07 17.30 -11.49
C ILE A 558 1.82 16.69 -10.84
N SER A 559 1.99 16.12 -9.64
CA SER A 559 0.90 15.56 -8.84
C SER A 559 0.16 16.64 -8.04
N ALA A 560 -0.95 16.25 -7.42
CA ALA A 560 -1.71 17.13 -6.54
C ALA A 560 -0.89 17.63 -5.33
N ALA A 561 -0.04 16.79 -4.72
CA ALA A 561 0.78 17.19 -3.56
C ALA A 561 1.93 18.11 -3.96
N THR A 562 2.63 17.79 -5.06
CA THR A 562 3.72 18.63 -5.56
C THR A 562 3.21 20.00 -6.00
N SER A 563 1.99 20.08 -6.55
CA SER A 563 1.38 21.35 -6.98
C SER A 563 0.96 22.31 -5.87
N LEU A 564 1.06 21.89 -4.59
CA LEU A 564 0.82 22.75 -3.44
C LEU A 564 2.09 23.48 -2.95
N ILE A 565 3.24 23.18 -3.55
CA ILE A 565 4.51 23.87 -3.30
C ILE A 565 4.55 25.12 -4.19
N PRO A 566 4.49 26.34 -3.63
CA PRO A 566 4.69 27.57 -4.41
C PRO A 566 6.15 27.66 -4.84
N PHE A 567 6.48 28.41 -5.90
CA PHE A 567 7.88 28.60 -6.34
C PHE A 567 8.66 27.30 -6.58
N LEU A 568 7.98 26.23 -6.99
CA LEU A 568 8.54 24.89 -7.19
C LEU A 568 9.72 24.88 -8.18
N GLU A 569 9.70 25.77 -9.17
CA GLU A 569 10.75 25.92 -10.18
C GLU A 569 12.10 26.36 -9.61
N HIS A 570 12.12 26.90 -8.39
CA HIS A 570 13.33 27.32 -7.67
C HIS A 570 13.85 26.27 -6.68
N ASP A 571 13.25 25.07 -6.68
CA ASP A 571 13.64 23.96 -5.82
C ASP A 571 14.25 22.81 -6.64
N ASP A 572 15.34 22.23 -6.14
CA ASP A 572 15.85 20.96 -6.64
C ASP A 572 14.79 19.84 -6.52
N ALA A 573 14.77 18.94 -7.50
CA ALA A 573 13.78 17.87 -7.58
C ALA A 573 13.79 16.96 -6.34
N ASN A 574 14.95 16.70 -5.73
CA ASN A 574 15.02 15.88 -4.52
C ASN A 574 14.38 16.58 -3.31
N ARG A 575 14.50 17.91 -3.23
CA ARG A 575 13.87 18.71 -2.17
C ARG A 575 12.37 18.84 -2.38
N ALA A 576 11.94 19.05 -3.63
CA ALA A 576 10.52 19.03 -3.98
C ALA A 576 9.86 17.67 -3.67
N LEU A 577 10.57 16.57 -3.91
CA LEU A 577 10.13 15.21 -3.58
C LEU A 577 9.93 15.07 -2.06
N MET A 578 10.93 15.49 -1.27
CA MET A 578 10.86 15.51 0.18
C MET A 578 9.69 16.37 0.69
N GLY A 579 9.54 17.58 0.14
CA GLY A 579 8.46 18.51 0.49
C GLY A 579 7.07 17.95 0.21
N SER A 580 6.87 17.37 -0.97
CA SER A 580 5.62 16.68 -1.34
C SER A 580 5.30 15.51 -0.41
N ASN A 581 6.31 14.71 -0.06
CA ASN A 581 6.16 13.57 0.85
C ASN A 581 5.82 14.01 2.29
N MET A 582 6.46 15.06 2.80
CA MET A 582 6.28 15.55 4.17
C MET A 582 4.94 16.26 4.37
N GLN A 583 4.40 16.93 3.34
CA GLN A 583 3.05 17.49 3.42
C GLN A 583 1.99 16.41 3.72
N ARG A 584 2.17 15.17 3.24
CA ARG A 584 1.29 14.04 3.58
C ARG A 584 1.45 13.58 5.04
N GLN A 585 2.57 13.89 5.69
CA GLN A 585 2.86 13.51 7.07
C GLN A 585 2.42 14.59 8.08
N ALA A 586 1.91 15.73 7.62
CA ALA A 586 1.47 16.81 8.47
C ALA A 586 0.27 16.40 9.34
N VAL A 587 0.34 16.72 10.63
CA VAL A 587 -0.70 16.39 11.62
C VAL A 587 -1.74 17.50 11.67
N PRO A 588 -3.05 17.17 11.80
CA PRO A 588 -4.08 18.17 11.98
C PRO A 588 -3.92 18.91 13.31
N LEU A 589 -3.71 20.21 13.21
CA LEU A 589 -3.60 21.11 14.35
C LEU A 589 -4.98 21.38 14.97
N LEU A 590 -4.98 21.77 16.25
CA LEU A 590 -6.19 22.18 16.97
C LEU A 590 -6.87 23.38 16.28
N PHE A 591 -6.05 24.30 15.80
CA PHE A 591 -6.46 25.49 15.07
C PHE A 591 -5.67 25.50 13.75
N PRO A 592 -6.23 24.98 12.65
CA PRO A 592 -5.59 25.07 11.34
C PRO A 592 -5.70 26.50 10.79
N GLU A 593 -4.72 26.90 9.98
CA GLU A 593 -4.70 28.20 9.30
C GLU A 593 -4.33 28.03 7.83
N LYS A 594 -5.10 28.66 6.95
CA LYS A 594 -4.80 28.69 5.52
C LYS A 594 -3.50 29.46 5.22
N SER A 595 -2.75 29.05 4.21
CA SER A 595 -1.49 29.71 3.85
C SER A 595 -1.71 31.11 3.28
N ILE A 596 -0.80 32.04 3.59
CA ILE A 596 -0.76 33.38 2.95
C ILE A 596 -0.35 33.25 1.48
N VAL A 597 0.67 32.42 1.22
CA VAL A 597 1.16 32.08 -0.11
C VAL A 597 0.65 30.68 -0.48
N GLY A 598 -0.31 30.61 -1.39
CA GLY A 598 -0.89 29.36 -1.89
C GLY A 598 -0.79 29.24 -3.40
N THR A 599 -1.19 28.10 -3.96
CA THR A 599 -1.20 27.86 -5.41
C THR A 599 -2.60 27.99 -6.03
N GLY A 600 -3.64 28.02 -5.20
CA GLY A 600 -5.05 28.09 -5.58
C GLY A 600 -5.67 26.73 -5.88
N LEU A 601 -4.94 25.63 -5.64
CA LEU A 601 -5.44 24.25 -5.76
C LEU A 601 -5.98 23.71 -4.42
N GLU A 602 -5.71 24.39 -3.32
CA GLU A 602 -6.05 23.99 -1.96
C GLU A 602 -7.55 23.69 -1.80
N ALA A 603 -8.42 24.59 -2.29
CA ALA A 603 -9.87 24.41 -2.22
C ALA A 603 -10.36 23.19 -3.01
N LYS A 604 -9.76 22.95 -4.19
CA LYS A 604 -10.11 21.83 -5.07
C LYS A 604 -9.71 20.49 -4.43
N ILE A 605 -8.49 20.43 -3.89
CA ILE A 605 -7.96 19.23 -3.24
C ILE A 605 -8.74 18.92 -1.95
N ALA A 606 -9.07 19.93 -1.13
CA ALA A 606 -9.90 19.74 0.08
C ALA A 606 -11.27 19.13 -0.26
N LYS A 607 -11.92 19.67 -1.30
CA LYS A 607 -13.23 19.19 -1.78
C LYS A 607 -13.18 17.76 -2.32
N ASP A 608 -12.21 17.46 -3.18
CA ASP A 608 -12.10 16.15 -3.83
C ASP A 608 -11.62 15.05 -2.85
N ALA A 609 -10.85 15.41 -1.81
CA ALA A 609 -10.50 14.48 -0.72
C ALA A 609 -11.75 13.96 0.04
N GLY A 610 -12.81 14.79 0.11
CA GLY A 610 -14.08 14.44 0.74
C GLY A 610 -14.04 14.49 2.27
N MET A 611 -13.18 15.35 2.84
CA MET A 611 -13.12 15.62 4.28
C MET A 611 -14.03 16.81 4.68
N VAL A 612 -14.09 17.83 3.82
CA VAL A 612 -15.07 18.93 3.92
C VAL A 612 -16.47 18.43 3.58
N VAL A 613 -17.49 19.03 4.19
CA VAL A 613 -18.89 18.74 3.87
C VAL A 613 -19.36 19.76 2.84
N THR A 614 -19.90 19.27 1.72
CA THR A 614 -20.48 20.11 0.66
C THR A 614 -22.00 19.99 0.65
N SER A 615 -22.67 21.09 0.30
CA SER A 615 -24.12 21.08 0.12
C SER A 615 -24.50 20.33 -1.15
N ARG A 616 -25.61 19.58 -1.09
CA ARG A 616 -26.19 18.83 -2.21
C ARG A 616 -27.33 19.57 -2.88
N ASN A 617 -27.94 20.52 -2.17
CA ASN A 617 -29.14 21.23 -2.59
C ASN A 617 -28.90 22.74 -2.43
N ASN A 618 -29.55 23.53 -3.29
CA ASN A 618 -29.66 24.97 -3.08
C ASN A 618 -30.68 25.21 -1.96
N GLY A 619 -30.44 26.18 -1.09
CA GLY A 619 -31.35 26.42 0.02
C GLY A 619 -30.88 27.49 0.98
N MET A 620 -31.64 27.67 2.05
CA MET A 620 -31.29 28.56 3.16
C MET A 620 -30.94 27.73 4.40
N VAL A 621 -29.94 28.15 5.16
CA VAL A 621 -29.59 27.47 6.41
C VAL A 621 -30.68 27.72 7.46
N SER A 622 -31.37 26.66 7.86
CA SER A 622 -32.42 26.75 8.88
C SER A 622 -31.81 26.82 10.29
N TYR A 623 -30.82 25.97 10.57
CA TYR A 623 -30.12 25.95 11.84
C TYR A 623 -28.71 25.35 11.70
N VAL A 624 -27.82 25.74 12.62
CA VAL A 624 -26.45 25.25 12.71
C VAL A 624 -26.16 24.82 14.14
N SER A 625 -25.51 23.66 14.28
CA SER A 625 -25.04 23.14 15.56
C SER A 625 -23.67 22.50 15.34
N GLY A 626 -22.90 22.36 16.42
CA GLY A 626 -21.61 21.66 16.39
C GLY A 626 -21.70 20.19 15.92
N THR A 627 -22.90 19.59 15.87
CA THR A 627 -23.10 18.19 15.43
C THR A 627 -23.92 18.05 14.15
N LYS A 628 -24.72 19.03 13.78
CA LYS A 628 -25.64 18.95 12.63
C LYS A 628 -25.93 20.31 12.01
N ILE A 629 -26.15 20.34 10.70
CA ILE A 629 -26.57 21.51 9.91
C ILE A 629 -27.88 21.16 9.20
N GLY A 630 -28.88 22.05 9.27
CA GLY A 630 -30.13 21.93 8.52
C GLY A 630 -30.16 22.95 7.38
N ILE A 631 -30.39 22.48 6.15
CA ILE A 631 -30.57 23.35 4.97
C ILE A 631 -31.97 23.12 4.42
N GLN A 632 -32.78 24.17 4.36
CA GLN A 632 -34.11 24.14 3.78
C GLN A 632 -34.03 24.38 2.27
N SER A 633 -34.45 23.40 1.48
CA SER A 633 -34.60 23.54 0.02
C SER A 633 -35.67 24.58 -0.31
N LYS A 634 -35.66 25.07 -1.56
CA LYS A 634 -36.76 25.89 -2.09
C LYS A 634 -38.12 25.20 -2.00
N ASP A 635 -38.14 23.87 -2.00
CA ASP A 635 -39.34 23.03 -1.91
C ASP A 635 -39.84 22.82 -0.47
N GLY A 636 -39.28 23.54 0.52
CA GLY A 636 -39.66 23.44 1.92
C GLY A 636 -39.06 22.25 2.69
N CYS A 637 -38.48 21.26 2.00
CA CYS A 637 -37.81 20.12 2.65
C CYS A 637 -36.47 20.53 3.31
N THR A 638 -36.29 20.18 4.59
CA THR A 638 -35.02 20.38 5.30
C THR A 638 -34.09 19.16 5.18
N VAL A 639 -32.93 19.33 4.55
CA VAL A 639 -31.87 18.32 4.47
C VAL A 639 -30.93 18.46 5.66
N HIS A 640 -30.75 17.38 6.42
CA HIS A 640 -29.89 17.35 7.60
C HIS A 640 -28.52 16.75 7.31
N TYR A 641 -27.47 17.53 7.55
CA TYR A 641 -26.08 17.10 7.47
C TYR A 641 -25.54 16.85 8.87
N ARG A 642 -25.04 15.63 9.15
CA ARG A 642 -24.43 15.28 10.44
C ARG A 642 -22.91 15.38 10.35
N LEU A 643 -22.31 16.12 11.28
CA LEU A 643 -20.86 16.35 11.35
C LEU A 643 -20.16 15.23 12.15
N LYS A 644 -18.91 14.95 11.78
CA LYS A 644 -18.01 14.03 12.51
C LYS A 644 -17.30 14.82 13.62
N LYS A 645 -17.42 14.39 14.88
CA LYS A 645 -16.78 15.03 16.04
C LYS A 645 -15.88 14.04 16.76
N TYR A 646 -14.62 14.42 16.96
CA TYR A 646 -13.60 13.63 17.65
C TYR A 646 -13.54 12.17 17.21
N TYR A 647 -13.56 11.94 15.89
CA TYR A 647 -13.38 10.61 15.33
C TYR A 647 -11.90 10.27 15.26
N ARG A 648 -11.53 9.06 15.67
CA ARG A 648 -10.20 8.50 15.45
C ARG A 648 -9.96 8.22 13.96
N SER A 649 -8.83 8.65 13.42
CA SER A 649 -8.31 8.25 12.11
C SER A 649 -7.55 6.92 12.17
N ASN A 650 -7.12 6.38 11.04
CA ASN A 650 -6.30 5.17 11.04
C ASN A 650 -4.91 5.36 11.70
N GLN A 651 -4.36 6.58 11.65
CA GLN A 651 -3.05 6.95 12.23
C GLN A 651 -3.20 7.65 13.60
N ASP A 652 -4.29 7.37 14.32
CA ASP A 652 -4.58 7.90 15.66
C ASP A 652 -4.71 9.44 15.72
N THR A 653 -4.83 10.13 14.59
CA THR A 653 -5.14 11.57 14.54
C THR A 653 -6.64 11.85 14.71
N CYS A 654 -6.98 13.09 15.03
CA CYS A 654 -8.35 13.51 15.25
C CYS A 654 -9.03 14.03 13.96
N ILE A 655 -10.15 13.40 13.59
CA ILE A 655 -11.08 13.87 12.57
C ILE A 655 -12.20 14.66 13.25
N ASN A 656 -12.17 15.97 13.09
CA ASN A 656 -13.15 16.89 13.66
C ASN A 656 -13.69 17.84 12.58
N GLN A 657 -15.00 17.86 12.40
CA GLN A 657 -15.69 18.76 11.48
C GLN A 657 -16.30 19.95 12.23
N ARG A 658 -16.19 21.13 11.63
CA ARG A 658 -16.68 22.41 12.19
C ARG A 658 -17.57 23.12 11.16
N PRO A 659 -18.78 23.55 11.53
CA PRO A 659 -19.62 24.31 10.62
C PRO A 659 -18.96 25.67 10.31
N ILE A 660 -19.08 26.12 9.05
CA ILE A 660 -18.60 27.43 8.59
C ILE A 660 -19.77 28.39 8.41
N VAL A 661 -20.92 27.86 7.97
CA VAL A 661 -22.12 28.62 7.65
C VAL A 661 -22.90 29.05 8.88
N TRP A 662 -23.67 30.12 8.75
CA TRP A 662 -24.55 30.65 9.79
C TRP A 662 -26.04 30.52 9.42
N PRO A 663 -26.97 30.48 10.39
CA PRO A 663 -28.41 30.49 10.12
C PRO A 663 -28.81 31.71 9.26
N GLY A 664 -29.69 31.49 8.28
CA GLY A 664 -30.14 32.53 7.33
C GLY A 664 -29.27 32.69 6.08
N GLU A 665 -28.08 32.08 6.04
CA GLU A 665 -27.21 32.12 4.86
C GLU A 665 -27.82 31.35 3.68
N LYS A 666 -27.71 31.91 2.47
CA LYS A 666 -28.11 31.26 1.22
C LYS A 666 -26.97 30.39 0.70
N ILE A 667 -27.25 29.11 0.47
CA ILE A 667 -26.27 28.11 0.05
C ILE A 667 -26.53 27.66 -1.38
N VAL A 668 -25.45 27.52 -2.14
CA VAL A 668 -25.45 26.93 -3.49
C VAL A 668 -24.96 25.48 -3.47
N ILE A 669 -25.45 24.65 -4.40
CA ILE A 669 -25.00 23.27 -4.60
C ILE A 669 -23.48 23.26 -4.79
N GLY A 670 -22.81 22.41 -4.01
CA GLY A 670 -21.36 22.25 -4.07
C GLY A 670 -20.54 23.24 -3.25
N GLN A 671 -21.18 24.22 -2.58
CA GLN A 671 -20.54 25.08 -1.58
C GLN A 671 -20.14 24.27 -0.34
N THR A 672 -18.99 24.59 0.24
CA THR A 672 -18.51 24.01 1.50
C THR A 672 -19.29 24.59 2.68
N ILE A 673 -19.89 23.72 3.48
CA ILE A 673 -20.74 24.10 4.63
C ILE A 673 -20.07 23.80 5.98
N ALA A 674 -19.11 22.87 5.99
CA ALA A 674 -18.33 22.55 7.16
C ALA A 674 -16.90 22.14 6.77
N ASP A 675 -15.94 22.66 7.52
CA ASP A 675 -14.54 22.25 7.47
C ASP A 675 -14.35 20.91 8.17
N GLY A 676 -13.28 20.21 7.81
CA GLY A 676 -12.81 19.00 8.46
C GLY A 676 -11.44 19.16 9.12
N ALA A 677 -10.68 18.07 9.21
CA ALA A 677 -9.32 18.11 9.74
C ALA A 677 -8.37 18.75 8.72
N SER A 678 -7.47 19.62 9.18
CA SER A 678 -6.50 20.35 8.35
C SER A 678 -7.15 21.14 7.19
N THR A 679 -8.30 21.77 7.44
CA THR A 679 -8.96 22.66 6.49
C THR A 679 -9.47 23.91 7.18
N ASP A 680 -9.43 25.03 6.48
CA ASP A 680 -9.91 26.33 6.93
C ASP A 680 -10.61 27.05 5.77
N GLY A 681 -11.89 27.37 5.92
CA GLY A 681 -12.69 28.05 4.89
C GLY A 681 -12.88 27.23 3.62
N GLY A 682 -12.85 25.89 3.70
CA GLY A 682 -12.91 24.98 2.55
C GLY A 682 -11.59 24.79 1.80
N GLU A 683 -10.49 25.42 2.24
CA GLU A 683 -9.14 25.22 1.73
C GLU A 683 -8.33 24.26 2.60
N ILE A 684 -7.28 23.66 2.04
CA ILE A 684 -6.31 22.88 2.81
C ILE A 684 -5.48 23.80 3.69
N ALA A 685 -5.35 23.42 4.96
CA ALA A 685 -4.57 24.11 5.98
C ALA A 685 -3.78 23.06 6.80
N LEU A 686 -2.57 22.72 6.32
CA LEU A 686 -1.72 21.67 6.92
C LEU A 686 -0.82 22.18 8.06
N GLY A 687 -0.62 23.49 8.18
CA GLY A 687 0.34 24.13 9.09
C GLY A 687 -0.11 25.52 9.53
N ARG A 688 0.87 26.37 9.86
CA ARG A 688 0.68 27.76 10.31
C ARG A 688 1.63 28.71 9.59
N ASN A 689 1.20 29.96 9.43
CA ASN A 689 2.05 31.05 8.95
C ASN A 689 2.79 31.65 10.16
N ILE A 690 4.12 31.54 10.21
CA ILE A 690 4.93 31.94 11.37
C ILE A 690 6.12 32.82 10.95
N PHE A 691 6.60 33.66 11.86
CA PHE A 691 7.77 34.49 11.61
C PHE A 691 9.06 33.67 11.66
N VAL A 692 9.81 33.67 10.57
CA VAL A 692 11.04 32.93 10.41
C VAL A 692 12.18 33.87 10.08
N ALA A 693 13.33 33.70 10.74
CA ALA A 693 14.57 34.35 10.37
C ALA A 693 15.66 33.34 10.01
N TYR A 694 16.47 33.67 9.01
CA TYR A 694 17.57 32.84 8.53
C TYR A 694 18.90 33.37 9.08
N MET A 695 19.27 32.91 10.28
CA MET A 695 20.54 33.24 10.94
C MET A 695 20.98 32.09 11.84
N PRO A 696 22.28 31.82 11.99
CA PRO A 696 22.76 30.93 13.05
C PRO A 696 22.53 31.56 14.43
N TRP A 697 22.20 30.75 15.44
CA TRP A 697 21.96 31.21 16.80
C TRP A 697 22.61 30.28 17.83
N GLU A 698 23.77 30.69 18.37
CA GLU A 698 24.53 29.99 19.42
C GLU A 698 24.72 28.47 19.20
N GLY A 699 24.66 28.01 17.95
CA GLY A 699 24.71 26.59 17.61
C GLY A 699 23.43 25.79 17.89
N TYR A 700 22.35 26.38 18.43
CA TYR A 700 21.10 25.64 18.65
C TYR A 700 20.42 25.22 17.36
N ASN A 701 20.60 25.97 16.28
CA ASN A 701 20.12 25.60 14.95
C ASN A 701 21.23 25.03 14.06
N TYR A 702 22.22 24.37 14.66
CA TYR A 702 23.26 23.66 13.93
C TYR A 702 22.67 22.56 13.03
N GLU A 703 23.27 22.39 11.84
CA GLU A 703 22.74 21.55 10.75
C GLU A 703 21.27 21.87 10.41
N ASP A 704 20.36 20.98 10.81
CA ASP A 704 18.93 21.01 10.52
C ASP A 704 18.08 21.28 11.77
N ALA A 705 18.70 21.61 12.90
CA ALA A 705 17.97 21.89 14.11
C ALA A 705 17.13 23.17 13.97
N PHE A 706 15.91 23.12 14.50
CA PHE A 706 15.01 24.27 14.56
C PHE A 706 15.00 24.80 15.98
N LEU A 707 15.27 26.09 16.12
CA LEU A 707 15.12 26.82 17.36
C LEU A 707 13.78 27.54 17.34
N ILE A 708 12.97 27.33 18.37
CA ILE A 708 11.60 27.84 18.41
C ILE A 708 11.35 28.75 19.61
N SER A 709 10.43 29.69 19.46
CA SER A 709 9.92 30.54 20.53
C SER A 709 8.89 29.81 21.39
N GLU A 710 8.92 30.07 22.69
CA GLU A 710 7.93 29.62 23.68
C GLU A 710 6.51 30.07 23.33
N ARG A 711 6.36 31.18 22.58
CA ARG A 711 5.06 31.67 22.08
C ARG A 711 4.26 30.56 21.38
N LEU A 712 4.94 29.73 20.59
CA LEU A 712 4.31 28.64 19.84
C LEU A 712 3.67 27.57 20.75
N VAL A 713 4.22 27.38 21.95
CA VAL A 713 3.74 26.44 22.99
C VAL A 713 2.62 27.07 23.82
N TYR A 714 2.78 28.35 24.17
CA TYR A 714 1.83 29.12 24.97
C TYR A 714 0.50 29.30 24.22
N ASP A 715 0.56 29.75 22.97
CA ASP A 715 -0.60 30.00 22.10
C ASP A 715 -1.23 28.72 21.50
N ASP A 716 -0.70 27.53 21.83
CA ASP A 716 -1.16 26.23 21.30
C ASP A 716 -1.18 26.15 19.75
N LEU A 717 -0.30 26.89 19.06
CA LEU A 717 -0.31 27.00 17.59
C LEU A 717 -0.04 25.65 16.91
N TYR A 718 0.88 24.87 17.46
CA TYR A 718 1.29 23.54 16.97
C TYR A 718 0.81 22.39 17.85
N THR A 719 -0.32 22.57 18.53
CA THR A 719 -0.92 21.53 19.37
C THR A 719 -1.87 20.64 18.56
N SER A 720 -1.72 19.32 18.69
CA SER A 720 -2.53 18.31 18.00
C SER A 720 -3.32 17.43 18.98
N ILE A 721 -4.43 16.86 18.51
CA ILE A 721 -5.22 15.88 19.27
C ILE A 721 -4.99 14.50 18.67
N HIS A 722 -4.55 13.57 19.49
CA HIS A 722 -4.38 12.16 19.15
C HIS A 722 -5.42 11.34 19.91
N ILE A 723 -6.04 10.36 19.25
CA ILE A 723 -7.06 9.49 19.84
C ILE A 723 -6.60 8.05 19.66
N GLU A 724 -6.09 7.48 20.75
CA GLU A 724 -5.66 6.09 20.79
C GLU A 724 -6.83 5.17 21.19
N ARG A 725 -6.76 3.92 20.72
CA ARG A 725 -7.77 2.90 21.00
C ARG A 725 -7.13 1.76 21.75
N TYR A 726 -7.51 1.58 23.00
CA TYR A 726 -7.16 0.41 23.80
C TYR A 726 -8.30 -0.60 23.79
N GLU A 727 -7.96 -1.88 23.71
CA GLU A 727 -8.91 -2.98 23.52
C GLU A 727 -8.60 -4.10 24.51
N LEU A 728 -9.65 -4.63 25.14
CA LEU A 728 -9.59 -5.79 26.03
C LEU A 728 -10.65 -6.80 25.59
N GLU A 729 -10.22 -8.05 25.44
CA GLU A 729 -11.10 -9.18 25.15
C GLU A 729 -11.32 -10.00 26.42
N CYS A 730 -12.57 -10.43 26.60
CA CYS A 730 -13.02 -11.31 27.68
C CYS A 730 -13.27 -12.70 27.11
N ARG A 731 -12.39 -13.64 27.42
CA ARG A 731 -12.36 -14.98 26.79
C ARG A 731 -12.92 -16.06 27.71
N GLN A 732 -13.33 -17.17 27.10
CA GLN A 732 -13.60 -18.40 27.83
C GLN A 732 -12.30 -19.19 27.98
N THR A 733 -11.79 -19.32 29.21
CA THR A 733 -10.64 -20.20 29.49
C THR A 733 -11.12 -21.62 29.80
N LYS A 734 -10.17 -22.56 29.91
CA LYS A 734 -10.48 -23.95 30.32
C LYS A 734 -11.01 -24.05 31.76
N LEU A 735 -10.56 -23.16 32.64
CA LEU A 735 -10.90 -23.16 34.07
C LEU A 735 -12.20 -22.39 34.37
N GLY A 736 -12.59 -21.49 33.48
CA GLY A 736 -13.79 -20.67 33.63
C GLY A 736 -13.80 -19.46 32.69
N PRO A 737 -14.91 -18.71 32.62
CA PRO A 737 -14.93 -17.44 31.91
C PRO A 737 -14.01 -16.42 32.59
N GLU A 738 -13.35 -15.59 31.81
CA GLU A 738 -12.84 -14.31 32.32
C GLU A 738 -14.03 -13.40 32.62
N GLU A 739 -13.92 -12.59 33.67
CA GLU A 739 -14.98 -11.67 34.09
C GLU A 739 -14.46 -10.24 34.18
N ILE A 740 -15.34 -9.29 33.83
CA ILE A 740 -15.08 -7.86 33.95
C ILE A 740 -15.78 -7.39 35.23
N THR A 741 -14.99 -6.96 36.20
CA THR A 741 -15.47 -6.61 37.54
C THR A 741 -14.64 -5.49 38.15
N ARG A 742 -15.25 -4.78 39.09
CA ARG A 742 -14.59 -3.79 39.93
C ARG A 742 -13.79 -4.43 41.07
N ASP A 743 -14.14 -5.65 41.48
CA ASP A 743 -13.46 -6.38 42.56
C ASP A 743 -12.18 -7.06 42.04
N ILE A 744 -11.08 -6.31 42.06
CA ILE A 744 -9.78 -6.74 41.54
C ILE A 744 -8.87 -7.11 42.72
N PRO A 745 -8.22 -8.28 42.72
CA PRO A 745 -7.37 -8.71 43.82
C PRO A 745 -6.12 -7.82 43.96
N ASN A 746 -5.75 -7.49 45.20
CA ASN A 746 -4.51 -6.81 45.57
C ASN A 746 -4.32 -5.41 44.97
N VAL A 747 -5.42 -4.72 44.68
CA VAL A 747 -5.43 -3.34 44.17
C VAL A 747 -6.05 -2.40 45.21
N SER A 748 -5.47 -1.21 45.37
CA SER A 748 -5.97 -0.19 46.30
C SER A 748 -7.30 0.42 45.84
N GLU A 749 -8.16 0.80 46.78
CA GLU A 749 -9.46 1.43 46.47
C GLU A 749 -9.32 2.74 45.68
N ALA A 750 -8.23 3.49 45.91
CA ALA A 750 -7.93 4.72 45.17
C ALA A 750 -7.78 4.46 43.66
N SER A 751 -7.13 3.36 43.28
CA SER A 751 -6.92 2.98 41.87
C SER A 751 -8.23 2.56 41.17
N ILE A 752 -9.22 2.14 41.95
CA ILE A 752 -10.51 1.64 41.49
C ILE A 752 -11.58 2.76 41.46
N SER A 753 -11.29 3.92 42.06
CA SER A 753 -12.23 5.04 42.18
C SER A 753 -12.82 5.53 40.85
N LEU A 754 -12.04 5.45 39.76
CA LEU A 754 -12.44 5.87 38.41
C LEU A 754 -13.32 4.85 37.67
N LEU A 755 -13.42 3.62 38.20
CA LEU A 755 -14.19 2.53 37.60
C LEU A 755 -15.65 2.56 38.05
N ASP A 756 -16.55 2.31 37.10
CA ASP A 756 -17.96 2.09 37.36
C ASP A 756 -18.22 0.76 38.09
N LYS A 757 -19.49 0.48 38.40
CA LYS A 757 -19.89 -0.77 39.07
C LYS A 757 -19.56 -2.03 38.27
N SER A 758 -19.44 -1.90 36.94
CA SER A 758 -19.05 -3.01 36.07
C SER A 758 -17.54 -3.20 35.97
N GLY A 759 -16.73 -2.31 36.54
CA GLY A 759 -15.27 -2.35 36.41
C GLY A 759 -14.75 -1.66 35.15
N ILE A 760 -15.55 -0.81 34.50
CA ILE A 760 -15.16 -0.05 33.31
C ILE A 760 -15.00 1.42 33.69
N ILE A 761 -13.98 2.08 33.16
CA ILE A 761 -13.77 3.51 33.42
C ILE A 761 -14.92 4.39 32.91
N ALA A 762 -15.24 5.47 33.63
CA ALA A 762 -16.26 6.42 33.17
C ALA A 762 -15.78 7.29 31.98
N ILE A 763 -16.71 7.62 31.07
CA ILE A 763 -16.43 8.56 29.97
C ILE A 763 -16.21 9.95 30.57
N GLY A 764 -15.13 10.62 30.14
CA GLY A 764 -14.77 11.95 30.59
C GLY A 764 -13.72 11.98 31.70
N SER A 765 -13.39 10.83 32.31
CA SER A 765 -12.32 10.70 33.30
C SER A 765 -10.96 11.05 32.70
N TRP A 766 -10.13 11.70 33.52
CA TRP A 766 -8.72 11.89 33.26
C TRP A 766 -7.96 10.66 33.75
N VAL A 767 -7.05 10.16 32.93
CA VAL A 767 -6.23 8.98 33.21
C VAL A 767 -4.77 9.29 32.98
N ASP A 768 -3.96 8.78 33.90
CA ASP A 768 -2.50 8.80 33.84
C ASP A 768 -1.97 7.38 33.64
N ALA A 769 -0.67 7.29 33.37
CA ALA A 769 0.02 6.02 33.13
C ALA A 769 -0.15 5.07 34.33
N GLY A 770 -0.56 3.82 34.05
CA GLY A 770 -0.77 2.79 35.08
C GLY A 770 -2.21 2.66 35.59
N ASP A 771 -3.07 3.66 35.31
CA ASP A 771 -4.48 3.63 35.70
C ASP A 771 -5.23 2.48 35.02
N ILE A 772 -6.20 1.92 35.73
CA ILE A 772 -7.03 0.81 35.23
C ILE A 772 -8.14 1.39 34.35
N LEU A 773 -8.17 0.98 33.09
CA LEU A 773 -9.24 1.34 32.15
C LEU A 773 -10.41 0.35 32.21
N VAL A 774 -10.08 -0.93 32.35
CA VAL A 774 -11.06 -2.02 32.46
C VAL A 774 -10.53 -3.08 33.42
N GLY A 775 -11.22 -3.28 34.53
CA GLY A 775 -10.97 -4.33 35.50
C GLY A 775 -11.32 -5.70 34.94
N LYS A 776 -10.34 -6.60 34.83
CA LYS A 776 -10.56 -7.98 34.36
C LYS A 776 -9.86 -8.97 35.26
N VAL A 777 -10.61 -9.99 35.66
CA VAL A 777 -10.12 -11.11 36.46
C VAL A 777 -10.16 -12.40 35.63
N THR A 778 -9.06 -13.15 35.68
CA THR A 778 -8.92 -14.47 35.07
C THR A 778 -8.90 -15.55 36.14
N PRO A 779 -9.73 -16.60 36.05
CA PRO A 779 -9.65 -17.73 36.97
C PRO A 779 -8.29 -18.42 36.83
N LYS A 780 -7.68 -18.73 37.96
CA LYS A 780 -6.38 -19.39 38.10
C LYS A 780 -6.60 -20.68 38.89
N GLY A 781 -6.03 -21.78 38.41
CA GLY A 781 -5.99 -23.02 39.18
C GLY A 781 -5.06 -22.89 40.38
N GLU A 782 -5.24 -23.77 41.37
CA GLU A 782 -4.29 -23.89 42.46
C GLU A 782 -2.93 -24.31 41.90
N SER A 783 -1.96 -23.41 41.95
CA SER A 783 -0.57 -23.68 41.59
C SER A 783 0.23 -23.91 42.84
N ASP A 784 1.19 -24.86 42.82
CA ASP A 784 2.20 -24.96 43.86
C ASP A 784 2.98 -23.64 43.95
N GLN A 785 2.73 -22.91 45.03
CA GLN A 785 3.46 -21.70 45.34
C GLN A 785 4.81 -22.07 45.93
N LEU A 786 5.82 -21.25 45.62
CA LEU A 786 7.10 -21.30 46.29
C LEU A 786 6.90 -21.25 47.82
N PRO A 787 7.71 -21.97 48.62
CA PRO A 787 7.58 -22.02 50.08
C PRO A 787 7.50 -20.63 50.73
N GLU A 788 8.26 -19.66 50.21
CA GLU A 788 8.26 -18.27 50.67
C GLU A 788 6.90 -17.59 50.48
N GLY A 789 6.22 -17.87 49.36
CA GLY A 789 4.87 -17.36 49.09
C GLY A 789 3.82 -17.97 50.02
N LYS A 790 3.95 -19.27 50.35
CA LYS A 790 3.09 -19.96 51.32
C LYS A 790 3.29 -19.37 52.73
N LEU A 791 4.54 -19.13 53.13
CA LEU A 791 4.89 -18.54 54.41
C LEU A 791 4.32 -17.12 54.56
N LEU A 792 4.49 -16.26 53.55
CA LEU A 792 3.96 -14.89 53.59
C LEU A 792 2.44 -14.87 53.81
N ARG A 793 1.70 -15.76 53.17
CA ARG A 793 0.26 -15.88 53.36
C ARG A 793 -0.12 -16.37 54.75
N ALA A 794 0.63 -17.33 55.29
CA ALA A 794 0.43 -17.80 56.66
C ALA A 794 0.65 -16.69 57.68
N ILE A 795 1.65 -15.82 57.46
CA ILE A 795 1.93 -14.66 58.32
C ILE A 795 0.81 -13.62 58.24
N PHE A 796 0.34 -13.27 57.04
CA PHE A 796 -0.67 -12.23 56.84
C PHE A 796 -2.12 -12.72 56.94
N GLY A 797 -2.34 -14.03 57.11
CA GLY A 797 -3.68 -14.64 57.15
C GLY A 797 -4.46 -14.52 55.83
N GLU A 798 -3.78 -14.21 54.71
CA GLU A 798 -4.42 -14.05 53.41
C GLU A 798 -4.72 -15.41 52.77
N LYS A 799 -6.00 -15.66 52.47
CA LYS A 799 -6.40 -16.84 51.70
C LYS A 799 -5.92 -16.74 50.26
N ALA A 800 -5.66 -17.89 49.66
CA ALA A 800 -5.45 -17.98 48.22
C ALA A 800 -6.71 -17.48 47.49
N ARG A 801 -6.55 -16.46 46.65
CA ARG A 801 -7.60 -16.06 45.72
C ARG A 801 -7.47 -16.87 44.43
N ASP A 802 -8.58 -17.40 43.96
CA ASP A 802 -8.68 -18.24 42.75
C ASP A 802 -8.63 -17.43 41.45
N VAL A 803 -8.42 -16.12 41.55
CA VAL A 803 -8.42 -15.20 40.40
C VAL A 803 -7.15 -14.36 40.35
N ARG A 804 -6.71 -14.06 39.12
CA ARG A 804 -5.56 -13.20 38.82
C ARG A 804 -6.03 -11.91 38.13
N ASP A 805 -5.43 -10.78 38.50
CA ASP A 805 -5.59 -9.51 37.78
C ASP A 805 -4.97 -9.59 36.37
N THR A 806 -5.79 -9.39 35.36
CA THR A 806 -5.41 -9.22 33.94
C THR A 806 -6.10 -8.00 33.33
N SER A 807 -6.31 -6.98 34.15
CA SER A 807 -6.96 -5.72 33.78
C SER A 807 -6.21 -4.96 32.69
N LEU A 808 -6.96 -4.21 31.89
CA LEU A 808 -6.40 -3.28 30.94
C LEU A 808 -5.94 -2.02 31.67
N ARG A 809 -4.63 -1.75 31.64
CA ARG A 809 -4.02 -0.54 32.20
C ARG A 809 -3.55 0.40 31.10
N LEU A 810 -3.53 1.69 31.39
CA LEU A 810 -2.97 2.68 30.47
C LEU A 810 -1.43 2.53 30.42
N PRO A 811 -0.82 2.43 29.23
CA PRO A 811 0.61 2.22 29.11
C PRO A 811 1.43 3.40 29.62
N ASN A 812 2.69 3.11 29.98
CA ASN A 812 3.62 4.11 30.52
C ASN A 812 3.83 5.26 29.53
N ALA A 813 4.04 6.47 30.08
CA ALA A 813 4.24 7.73 29.33
C ALA A 813 3.02 8.22 28.51
N THR A 814 1.83 7.68 28.73
CA THR A 814 0.59 8.20 28.14
C THR A 814 -0.31 8.79 29.22
N LYS A 815 -0.98 9.90 28.88
CA LYS A 815 -1.99 10.54 29.72
C LYS A 815 -3.06 11.16 28.84
N GLY A 816 -4.30 11.19 29.29
CA GLY A 816 -5.36 11.76 28.48
C GLY A 816 -6.73 11.64 29.09
N ARG A 817 -7.73 11.95 28.25
CA ARG A 817 -9.14 11.92 28.65
C ARG A 817 -9.89 10.83 27.90
N VAL A 818 -10.69 10.05 28.62
CA VAL A 818 -11.55 9.04 28.00
C VAL A 818 -12.68 9.74 27.23
N VAL A 819 -12.69 9.60 25.90
CA VAL A 819 -13.68 10.25 25.02
C VAL A 819 -14.88 9.35 24.75
N ASN A 820 -14.63 8.05 24.59
CA ASN A 820 -15.67 7.11 24.19
C ASN A 820 -15.32 5.70 24.63
N ILE A 821 -16.35 4.90 24.90
CA ILE A 821 -16.22 3.49 25.26
C ILE A 821 -17.22 2.70 24.41
N LYS A 822 -16.75 1.60 23.80
CA LYS A 822 -17.59 0.69 23.03
C LYS A 822 -17.50 -0.70 23.62
N ILE A 823 -18.67 -1.27 23.87
CA ILE A 823 -18.82 -2.62 24.42
C ILE A 823 -19.51 -3.47 23.36
N PHE A 824 -18.86 -4.55 22.95
CA PHE A 824 -19.41 -5.55 22.04
C PHE A 824 -19.69 -6.82 22.83
N LYS A 825 -20.92 -7.31 22.78
CA LYS A 825 -21.33 -8.52 23.50
C LYS A 825 -21.90 -9.53 22.53
N ARG A 826 -21.50 -10.80 22.68
CA ARG A 826 -22.03 -11.88 21.84
C ARG A 826 -23.55 -12.03 21.95
N GLN A 827 -24.10 -11.83 23.15
CA GLN A 827 -25.55 -11.88 23.41
C GLN A 827 -26.35 -10.83 22.61
N LYS A 828 -25.73 -9.69 22.24
CA LYS A 828 -26.37 -8.63 21.45
C LYS A 828 -26.32 -8.87 19.94
N GLY A 829 -25.79 -10.02 19.49
CA GLY A 829 -25.65 -10.37 18.07
C GLY A 829 -24.45 -9.74 17.37
N ASP A 830 -23.46 -9.26 18.13
CA ASP A 830 -22.18 -8.81 17.58
C ASP A 830 -21.32 -10.01 17.17
N GLU A 831 -20.58 -9.89 16.06
CA GLU A 831 -19.65 -10.95 15.61
C GLU A 831 -18.33 -10.76 16.35
N LEU A 832 -18.08 -11.64 17.32
CA LEU A 832 -16.83 -11.72 18.06
C LEU A 832 -16.02 -12.94 17.59
N PRO A 833 -14.69 -12.94 17.78
CA PRO A 833 -13.87 -14.12 17.58
C PRO A 833 -14.41 -15.31 18.39
N PRO A 834 -14.24 -16.56 17.89
CA PRO A 834 -14.67 -17.74 18.63
C PRO A 834 -13.96 -17.80 19.99
N GLY A 835 -14.71 -18.13 21.04
CA GLY A 835 -14.20 -18.17 22.42
C GLY A 835 -14.16 -16.82 23.15
N THR A 836 -14.57 -15.72 22.50
CA THR A 836 -14.69 -14.40 23.15
C THR A 836 -16.16 -14.09 23.47
N ASN A 837 -16.42 -13.70 24.71
CA ASN A 837 -17.76 -13.36 25.20
C ASN A 837 -18.05 -11.86 25.01
N GLU A 838 -17.09 -11.02 25.39
CA GLU A 838 -17.20 -9.56 25.34
C GLU A 838 -15.88 -8.92 24.86
N ILE A 839 -15.99 -7.81 24.14
CA ILE A 839 -14.85 -6.95 23.77
C ILE A 839 -15.17 -5.53 24.20
N ILE A 840 -14.29 -4.93 25.00
CA ILE A 840 -14.39 -3.54 25.44
C ILE A 840 -13.28 -2.73 24.78
N ARG A 841 -13.65 -1.58 24.24
CA ARG A 841 -12.72 -0.62 23.64
C ARG A 841 -12.86 0.73 24.26
N VAL A 842 -11.75 1.25 24.76
CA VAL A 842 -11.65 2.56 25.40
C VAL A 842 -10.85 3.48 24.47
N TYR A 843 -11.45 4.62 24.12
CA TYR A 843 -10.81 5.65 23.31
C TYR A 843 -10.32 6.78 24.22
N VAL A 844 -9.00 6.97 24.26
CA VAL A 844 -8.35 8.01 25.08
C VAL A 844 -7.81 9.08 24.16
N ALA A 845 -8.23 10.33 24.36
CA ALA A 845 -7.70 11.48 23.63
C ALA A 845 -6.60 12.17 24.42
N GLN A 846 -5.49 12.44 23.73
CA GLN A 846 -4.31 13.10 24.23
C GLN A 846 -4.16 14.45 23.50
N LYS A 847 -3.90 15.52 24.25
CA LYS A 847 -3.53 16.82 23.69
C LYS A 847 -2.01 16.92 23.70
N ARG A 848 -1.38 16.83 22.52
CA ARG A 848 0.07 16.83 22.37
C ARG A 848 0.54 18.21 21.88
N LYS A 849 1.21 18.94 22.78
CA LYS A 849 1.86 20.22 22.47
C LYS A 849 3.12 19.97 21.62
N ILE A 850 3.74 21.05 21.17
CA ILE A 850 5.05 20.98 20.52
C ILE A 850 6.15 20.91 21.60
N GLN A 851 7.16 20.08 21.39
CA GLN A 851 8.23 19.85 22.35
C GLN A 851 9.59 19.61 21.68
N VAL A 852 10.66 19.72 22.45
CA VAL A 852 12.03 19.41 21.99
C VAL A 852 12.08 17.99 21.46
N GLY A 853 12.65 17.83 20.27
CA GLY A 853 12.76 16.58 19.52
C GLY A 853 11.63 16.33 18.51
N ASP A 854 10.52 17.10 18.56
CA ASP A 854 9.45 16.96 17.56
C ASP A 854 9.97 17.41 16.19
N LYS A 855 9.48 16.75 15.14
CA LYS A 855 9.91 17.04 13.76
C LYS A 855 8.98 18.06 13.10
N MET A 856 9.57 19.14 12.61
CA MET A 856 8.90 20.16 11.79
C MET A 856 9.46 20.15 10.36
N ALA A 857 8.68 20.68 9.42
CA ALA A 857 9.14 20.89 8.05
C ALA A 857 8.41 22.05 7.37
N GLY A 858 9.03 22.67 6.39
CA GLY A 858 8.36 23.53 5.42
C GLY A 858 7.91 22.73 4.18
N ARG A 859 7.32 23.44 3.20
CA ARG A 859 6.85 22.83 1.94
C ARG A 859 7.97 22.49 0.95
N HIS A 860 9.13 23.11 1.12
CA HIS A 860 10.29 23.04 0.21
C HIS A 860 11.33 21.98 0.60
N GLY A 861 10.92 20.95 1.35
CA GLY A 861 11.81 19.87 1.79
C GLY A 861 12.83 20.25 2.87
N ASN A 862 12.71 21.46 3.43
CA ASN A 862 13.43 21.89 4.64
C ASN A 862 12.80 21.23 5.87
N LYS A 863 13.49 20.24 6.44
CA LYS A 863 13.06 19.50 7.63
C LYS A 863 14.02 19.76 8.78
N GLY A 864 13.49 19.73 9.99
CA GLY A 864 14.30 19.88 11.18
C GLY A 864 13.67 19.28 12.42
N ILE A 865 14.51 19.08 13.42
CA ILE A 865 14.10 18.65 14.76
C ILE A 865 14.22 19.85 15.67
N ILE A 866 13.26 20.03 16.57
CA ILE A 866 13.32 21.12 17.54
C ILE A 866 14.41 20.82 18.55
N SER A 867 15.44 21.67 18.62
CA SER A 867 16.56 21.50 19.56
C SER A 867 16.29 22.16 20.90
N ARG A 868 15.75 23.38 20.89
CA ARG A 868 15.47 24.17 22.08
C ARG A 868 14.25 25.06 21.86
N ILE A 869 13.55 25.31 22.96
CA ILE A 869 12.46 26.29 23.05
C ILE A 869 13.00 27.44 23.89
N LEU A 870 13.11 28.63 23.29
CA LEU A 870 13.59 29.83 23.99
C LEU A 870 12.40 30.68 24.48
N PRO A 871 12.55 31.34 25.64
CA PRO A 871 11.60 32.36 26.07
C PRO A 871 11.46 33.46 25.03
N MET A 872 10.29 34.11 24.99
CA MET A 872 9.98 35.14 23.98
C MET A 872 10.95 36.32 24.02
N GLN A 873 11.38 36.73 25.22
CA GLN A 873 12.30 37.85 25.42
C GLN A 873 13.73 37.57 24.94
N ASP A 874 14.15 36.31 24.89
CA ASP A 874 15.49 35.91 24.44
C ASP A 874 15.58 35.84 22.92
N MET A 875 14.43 35.77 22.23
CA MET A 875 14.38 35.65 20.78
C MET A 875 14.74 36.98 20.12
N PRO A 876 15.47 36.96 18.99
CA PRO A 876 15.64 38.14 18.16
C PRO A 876 14.28 38.74 17.78
N PHE A 877 14.17 40.06 17.85
CA PHE A 877 12.92 40.77 17.58
C PHE A 877 13.08 41.80 16.47
N LEU A 878 11.97 42.03 15.77
CA LEU A 878 11.84 43.05 14.74
C LEU A 878 11.90 44.47 15.35
N PRO A 879 12.19 45.51 14.56
CA PRO A 879 12.25 46.90 15.06
C PRO A 879 10.95 47.40 15.72
N ASP A 880 9.82 46.71 15.53
CA ASP A 880 8.54 47.02 16.17
C ASP A 880 8.29 46.24 17.47
N GLY A 881 9.27 45.47 17.96
CA GLY A 881 9.18 44.66 19.17
C GLY A 881 8.61 43.25 18.96
N THR A 882 8.23 42.88 17.73
CA THR A 882 7.70 41.55 17.45
C THR A 882 8.82 40.51 17.50
N SER A 883 8.74 39.54 18.41
CA SER A 883 9.69 38.42 18.48
C SER A 883 9.57 37.48 17.29
N ILE A 884 10.69 36.93 16.83
CA ILE A 884 10.71 35.88 15.81
C ILE A 884 10.23 34.55 16.41
N ASP A 885 9.52 33.74 15.62
CA ASP A 885 8.98 32.46 16.10
C ASP A 885 9.94 31.29 15.90
N ILE A 886 10.62 31.22 14.75
CA ILE A 886 11.57 30.15 14.43
C ILE A 886 12.83 30.73 13.80
N LEU A 887 13.99 30.24 14.25
CA LEU A 887 15.28 30.53 13.64
C LEU A 887 15.78 29.33 12.85
N LEU A 888 16.06 29.54 11.56
CA LEU A 888 16.58 28.54 10.64
C LEU A 888 18.01 28.84 10.25
N ASN A 889 18.79 27.78 10.01
CA ASN A 889 20.16 27.92 9.54
C ASN A 889 20.20 28.36 8.06
N PRO A 890 20.86 29.49 7.72
CA PRO A 890 20.98 29.94 6.33
C PRO A 890 21.82 28.98 5.46
N LEU A 891 22.78 28.24 6.04
CA LEU A 891 23.69 27.35 5.29
C LEU A 891 22.96 26.18 4.63
N GLY A 892 21.81 25.79 5.16
CA GLY A 892 20.97 24.72 4.61
C GLY A 892 20.29 25.09 3.29
N VAL A 893 20.21 26.37 2.91
CA VAL A 893 19.50 26.82 1.71
C VAL A 893 20.34 26.63 0.44
N PRO A 894 21.59 27.15 0.33
CA PRO A 894 22.40 27.01 -0.89
C PRO A 894 22.82 25.56 -1.14
N SER A 895 23.19 24.82 -0.09
CA SER A 895 23.63 23.42 -0.21
C SER A 895 22.54 22.48 -0.75
N ARG A 896 21.27 22.86 -0.60
CA ARG A 896 20.10 22.05 -1.00
C ARG A 896 19.37 22.60 -2.21
N MET A 897 19.75 23.79 -2.68
CA MET A 897 19.14 24.46 -3.82
C MET A 897 17.60 24.51 -3.72
N ASN A 898 17.08 24.85 -2.54
CA ASN A 898 15.64 25.04 -2.30
C ASN A 898 15.35 26.49 -1.95
N VAL A 899 15.61 27.37 -2.92
CA VAL A 899 15.50 28.83 -2.78
C VAL A 899 14.04 29.27 -2.70
N GLY A 900 13.09 28.44 -3.17
CA GLY A 900 11.66 28.71 -3.10
C GLY A 900 11.17 29.07 -1.70
N GLN A 901 11.78 28.50 -0.65
CA GLN A 901 11.43 28.83 0.74
C GLN A 901 11.68 30.30 1.11
N LEU A 902 12.71 30.93 0.53
CA LEU A 902 13.02 32.34 0.77
C LEU A 902 11.97 33.23 0.11
N PHE A 903 11.59 32.92 -1.13
CA PHE A 903 10.53 33.64 -1.83
C PHE A 903 9.18 33.49 -1.12
N GLU A 904 8.85 32.28 -0.64
CA GLU A 904 7.65 32.04 0.16
C GLU A 904 7.66 32.90 1.43
N CYS A 905 8.77 32.90 2.16
CA CYS A 905 8.95 33.64 3.41
C CYS A 905 8.80 35.15 3.22
N LEU A 906 9.47 35.72 2.22
CA LEU A 906 9.44 37.15 1.91
C LEU A 906 8.09 37.60 1.38
N LEU A 907 7.46 36.80 0.51
CA LEU A 907 6.13 37.14 0.02
C LEU A 907 5.07 37.02 1.12
N GLY A 908 5.21 36.06 2.02
CA GLY A 908 4.37 35.93 3.20
C GLY A 908 4.47 37.15 4.11
N MET A 909 5.68 37.72 4.27
CA MET A 909 5.89 38.98 4.98
C MET A 909 5.13 40.13 4.32
N ALA A 910 5.26 40.27 3.00
CA ALA A 910 4.52 41.28 2.25
C ALA A 910 2.99 41.07 2.39
N GLY A 911 2.53 39.83 2.39
CA GLY A 911 1.12 39.48 2.49
C GLY A 911 0.52 39.83 3.85
N GLU A 912 1.24 39.55 4.92
CA GLU A 912 0.85 39.92 6.29
C GLU A 912 0.62 41.42 6.41
N TYR A 913 1.61 42.20 5.99
CA TYR A 913 1.58 43.66 6.07
C TYR A 913 0.57 44.29 5.12
N LEU A 914 0.28 43.66 3.98
CA LEU A 914 -0.75 44.13 3.06
C LEU A 914 -2.17 43.67 3.43
N GLY A 915 -2.31 42.73 4.37
CA GLY A 915 -3.57 42.02 4.62
C GLY A 915 -4.07 41.23 3.40
N LYS A 916 -3.15 40.74 2.55
CA LYS A 916 -3.46 40.07 1.28
C LYS A 916 -2.85 38.68 1.23
N ARG A 917 -3.56 37.77 0.56
CA ARG A 917 -3.08 36.44 0.21
C ARG A 917 -2.66 36.40 -1.24
N PHE A 918 -1.64 35.61 -1.55
CA PHE A 918 -1.10 35.48 -2.90
C PHE A 918 -1.37 34.08 -3.43
N LYS A 919 -1.78 34.03 -4.70
CA LYS A 919 -1.92 32.81 -5.47
C LYS A 919 -0.78 32.75 -6.48
N ILE A 920 0.16 31.83 -6.28
CA ILE A 920 1.29 31.57 -7.17
C ILE A 920 1.17 30.17 -7.71
N ILE A 921 0.86 30.07 -8.99
CA ILE A 921 0.89 28.78 -9.68
C ILE A 921 2.37 28.44 -9.93
N PRO A 922 2.82 27.20 -9.67
CA PRO A 922 4.17 26.78 -10.01
C PRO A 922 4.55 27.12 -11.46
N PHE A 923 5.83 27.43 -11.68
CA PHE A 923 6.41 27.91 -12.94
C PHE A 923 5.99 29.36 -13.30
N ASP A 924 6.20 30.30 -12.36
CA ASP A 924 5.86 31.72 -12.52
C ASP A 924 6.80 32.46 -13.50
N GLU A 925 8.00 31.93 -13.73
CA GLU A 925 8.98 32.46 -14.69
C GLU A 925 8.47 32.48 -16.15
N MET A 926 7.30 31.89 -16.42
CA MET A 926 6.57 32.04 -17.69
C MET A 926 6.26 33.52 -18.01
N TYR A 927 6.14 34.41 -17.01
CA TYR A 927 5.87 35.83 -17.23
C TYR A 927 7.13 36.65 -17.57
N GLY A 928 8.32 36.07 -17.47
CA GLY A 928 9.60 36.71 -17.77
C GLY A 928 10.72 36.25 -16.84
N PRO A 929 11.98 36.53 -17.19
CA PRO A 929 13.14 36.16 -16.37
C PRO A 929 13.14 36.93 -15.03
N GLU A 930 13.45 36.23 -13.94
CA GLU A 930 13.45 36.73 -12.56
C GLU A 930 12.09 37.29 -12.10
N ALA A 931 10.98 36.83 -12.69
CA ALA A 931 9.64 37.30 -12.36
C ALA A 931 9.33 37.16 -10.87
N SER A 932 9.73 36.04 -10.27
CA SER A 932 9.52 35.73 -8.84
C SER A 932 10.19 36.77 -7.94
N ARG A 933 11.43 37.14 -8.25
CA ARG A 933 12.21 38.12 -7.49
C ARG A 933 11.62 39.53 -7.63
N ALA A 934 11.28 39.93 -8.84
CA ALA A 934 10.66 41.21 -9.12
C ALA A 934 9.32 41.36 -8.38
N LEU A 935 8.48 40.31 -8.40
CA LEU A 935 7.21 40.26 -7.69
C LEU A 935 7.40 40.48 -6.19
N VAL A 936 8.28 39.70 -5.55
CA VAL A 936 8.52 39.77 -4.10
C VAL A 936 9.01 41.15 -3.67
N ASN A 937 10.03 41.68 -4.37
CA ASN A 937 10.60 42.99 -4.05
C ASN A 937 9.59 44.12 -4.23
N ASN A 938 8.81 44.09 -5.31
CA ASN A 938 7.75 45.07 -5.54
C ASN A 938 6.67 45.03 -4.46
N LYS A 939 6.28 43.83 -4.01
CA LYS A 939 5.26 43.68 -2.95
C LYS A 939 5.77 44.11 -1.59
N LEU A 940 7.03 43.83 -1.25
CA LEU A 940 7.65 44.35 -0.03
C LEU A 940 7.74 45.88 -0.04
N LYS A 941 8.14 46.48 -1.17
CA LYS A 941 8.16 47.93 -1.34
C LYS A 941 6.75 48.54 -1.18
N GLN A 942 5.74 47.92 -1.79
CA GLN A 942 4.33 48.33 -1.62
C GLN A 942 3.89 48.25 -0.15
N ALA A 943 4.23 47.16 0.54
CA ALA A 943 3.91 46.96 1.95
C ALA A 943 4.58 48.01 2.86
N SER A 944 5.83 48.38 2.54
CA SER A 944 6.58 49.41 3.26
C SER A 944 5.91 50.79 3.12
N LEU A 945 5.50 51.15 1.91
CA LEU A 945 4.82 52.42 1.62
C LEU A 945 3.44 52.51 2.30
N ILE A 946 2.65 51.44 2.24
CA ILE A 946 1.28 51.43 2.80
C ILE A 946 1.29 51.54 4.33
N ASN A 947 2.16 50.79 5.01
CA ASN A 947 2.22 50.80 6.47
C ASN A 947 3.13 51.87 7.07
N LYS A 948 3.79 52.68 6.23
CA LYS A 948 4.80 53.67 6.64
C LYS A 948 5.94 53.08 7.48
N LYS A 949 6.25 51.79 7.29
CA LYS A 949 7.37 51.08 7.95
C LYS A 949 8.57 51.04 6.99
N SER A 950 9.52 51.96 7.16
CA SER A 950 10.70 52.07 6.28
C SER A 950 11.63 50.85 6.36
N TRP A 951 11.72 50.21 7.54
CA TRP A 951 12.57 49.04 7.76
C TRP A 951 12.14 47.77 7.01
N LEU A 952 10.91 47.72 6.49
CA LEU A 952 10.38 46.54 5.80
C LEU A 952 11.03 46.30 4.42
N PHE A 953 11.57 47.36 3.80
CA PHE A 953 12.24 47.27 2.51
C PHE A 953 13.53 48.09 2.50
N ASN A 954 14.66 47.40 2.44
CA ASN A 954 15.97 48.02 2.28
C ASN A 954 16.38 48.02 0.80
N TYR A 955 16.77 49.20 0.26
CA TYR A 955 17.20 49.35 -1.13
C TYR A 955 18.51 48.64 -1.46
N LEU A 956 19.45 48.56 -0.50
CA LEU A 956 20.73 47.88 -0.67
C LEU A 956 20.60 46.37 -0.50
N HIS A 957 19.73 45.94 0.42
CA HIS A 957 19.53 44.53 0.78
C HIS A 957 18.03 44.18 0.79
N PRO A 958 17.39 44.04 -0.38
CA PRO A 958 15.95 43.79 -0.46
C PRO A 958 15.60 42.47 0.24
N GLY A 959 14.57 42.52 1.10
CA GLY A 959 14.11 41.36 1.87
C GLY A 959 14.89 41.07 3.16
N LYS A 960 15.89 41.89 3.51
CA LYS A 960 16.60 41.76 4.78
C LYS A 960 16.26 42.93 5.72
N ILE A 961 16.18 42.63 7.02
CA ILE A 961 15.79 43.55 8.07
C ILE A 961 16.86 43.51 9.18
N MET A 962 17.16 44.66 9.77
CA MET A 962 18.01 44.74 10.97
C MET A 962 17.22 44.22 12.17
N LEU A 963 17.71 43.17 12.81
CA LEU A 963 17.12 42.62 14.03
C LEU A 963 17.87 43.10 15.26
N ILE A 964 17.19 43.01 16.41
CA ILE A 964 17.78 43.30 17.73
C ILE A 964 17.87 41.98 18.49
N ASP A 965 19.01 41.77 19.16
CA ASP A 965 19.21 40.63 20.04
C ASP A 965 18.33 40.78 21.29
N GLY A 966 17.52 39.76 21.59
CA GLY A 966 16.64 39.70 22.75
C GLY A 966 17.38 39.74 24.09
N ARG A 967 18.63 39.25 24.13
CA ARG A 967 19.41 39.12 25.38
C ARG A 967 20.19 40.37 25.73
N THR A 968 20.84 40.97 24.73
CA THR A 968 21.70 42.15 24.92
C THR A 968 20.95 43.46 24.64
N GLY A 969 19.94 43.44 23.77
CA GLY A 969 19.27 44.63 23.26
C GLY A 969 20.04 45.36 22.16
N GLU A 970 21.16 44.80 21.68
CA GLU A 970 21.97 45.39 20.61
C GLU A 970 21.49 44.95 19.22
N PHE A 971 21.73 45.79 18.21
CA PHE A 971 21.47 45.41 16.81
C PHE A 971 22.53 44.44 16.30
N PHE A 972 22.13 43.47 15.47
CA PHE A 972 23.10 42.64 14.75
C PHE A 972 23.87 43.44 13.70
N ASP A 973 25.12 43.08 13.45
CA ASP A 973 25.99 43.77 12.49
C ASP A 973 25.44 43.79 11.06
N ASN A 974 24.78 42.70 10.64
CA ASN A 974 24.27 42.51 9.29
C ASN A 974 22.75 42.34 9.29
N PRO A 975 22.04 42.87 8.26
CA PRO A 975 20.61 42.65 8.11
C PRO A 975 20.34 41.19 7.77
N ILE A 976 19.29 40.64 8.36
CA ILE A 976 18.93 39.22 8.30
C ILE A 976 17.67 39.04 7.46
N THR A 977 17.59 37.95 6.71
CA THR A 977 16.38 37.61 5.96
C THR A 977 15.30 37.16 6.95
N VAL A 978 14.22 37.92 7.02
CA VAL A 978 13.07 37.65 7.90
C VAL A 978 11.79 37.71 7.10
N GLY A 979 10.87 36.79 7.38
CA GLY A 979 9.54 36.84 6.78
C GLY A 979 8.57 35.88 7.43
N LYS A 980 7.43 35.65 6.76
CA LYS A 980 6.37 34.78 7.27
C LYS A 980 6.26 33.54 6.39
N ALA A 981 6.70 32.39 6.89
CA ALA A 981 6.73 31.12 6.14
C ALA A 981 5.63 30.17 6.62
N TYR A 982 5.18 29.25 5.75
CA TYR A 982 4.21 28.23 6.11
C TYR A 982 4.90 26.94 6.57
N ILE A 983 4.90 26.69 7.88
CA ILE A 983 5.59 25.56 8.51
C ILE A 983 4.58 24.54 9.08
N LEU A 984 4.92 23.26 8.91
CA LEU A 984 4.12 22.09 9.24
C LEU A 984 4.70 21.34 10.45
N LYS A 985 3.81 20.77 11.29
CA LYS A 985 4.15 19.76 12.30
C LYS A 985 3.95 18.37 11.72
N LEU A 986 4.98 17.53 11.73
CA LEU A 986 4.91 16.17 11.18
C LEU A 986 4.46 15.16 12.24
N VAL A 987 3.97 13.99 11.81
CA VAL A 987 3.54 12.88 12.69
C VAL A 987 4.69 12.20 13.44
N HIS A 988 5.93 12.61 13.19
CA HIS A 988 7.11 12.11 13.89
C HIS A 988 7.32 12.86 15.20
N LEU A 989 6.58 12.46 16.22
CA LEU A 989 6.62 13.03 17.56
C LEU A 989 7.62 12.27 18.45
N VAL A 990 8.20 12.97 19.43
CA VAL A 990 9.15 12.34 20.38
C VAL A 990 8.46 11.34 21.26
N ASP A 991 7.25 11.65 21.73
CA ASP A 991 6.45 10.75 22.57
C ASP A 991 6.22 9.39 21.91
N ASP A 992 6.23 9.32 20.58
CA ASP A 992 6.06 8.10 19.79
C ASP A 992 7.39 7.35 19.54
N LYS A 993 8.54 7.99 19.75
CA LYS A 993 9.87 7.44 19.50
C LYS A 993 10.70 7.16 20.74
N ILE A 994 10.47 7.88 21.83
CA ILE A 994 11.17 7.65 23.09
C ILE A 994 10.82 6.25 23.62
N HIS A 995 11.86 5.47 23.91
CA HIS A 995 11.71 4.11 24.42
C HIS A 995 12.92 3.75 25.27
N ALA A 996 12.66 3.25 26.47
CA ALA A 996 13.69 2.80 27.40
C ALA A 996 13.24 1.48 28.05
N ARG A 997 14.22 0.65 28.38
CA ARG A 997 14.02 -0.64 29.04
C ARG A 997 15.17 -0.89 30.01
N SER A 998 14.83 -1.25 31.24
CA SER A 998 15.76 -1.88 32.18
C SER A 998 15.63 -3.40 32.08
N THR A 999 14.52 -3.94 32.56
CA THR A 999 14.11 -5.34 32.41
C THR A 999 12.77 -5.41 31.67
N GLY A 1000 12.40 -6.59 31.17
CA GLY A 1000 11.15 -6.74 30.42
C GLY A 1000 10.92 -8.18 29.98
N PRO A 1001 9.95 -8.40 29.08
CA PRO A 1001 9.67 -9.74 28.58
C PRO A 1001 10.79 -10.24 27.67
N TYR A 1002 10.92 -11.57 27.65
CA TYR A 1002 11.91 -12.32 26.88
C TYR A 1002 11.21 -13.29 25.93
N SER A 1003 11.89 -13.62 24.83
CA SER A 1003 11.48 -14.67 23.90
C SER A 1003 11.49 -16.02 24.59
N LEU A 1004 10.45 -16.83 24.38
CA LEU A 1004 10.38 -18.17 24.96
C LEU A 1004 11.44 -19.12 24.39
N VAL A 1005 11.81 -18.93 23.11
CA VAL A 1005 12.74 -19.83 22.41
C VAL A 1005 14.18 -19.42 22.65
N THR A 1006 14.53 -18.17 22.33
CA THR A 1006 15.92 -17.69 22.37
C THR A 1006 16.32 -17.08 23.71
N GLN A 1007 15.38 -16.90 24.65
CA GLN A 1007 15.58 -16.18 25.93
C GLN A 1007 16.08 -14.73 25.82
N GLN A 1008 16.20 -14.19 24.60
CA GLN A 1008 16.59 -12.81 24.34
C GLN A 1008 15.45 -11.83 24.68
N PRO A 1009 15.77 -10.57 25.00
CA PRO A 1009 14.79 -9.49 25.10
C PRO A 1009 13.89 -9.44 23.86
N LEU A 1010 12.57 -9.32 24.06
CA LEU A 1010 11.66 -9.09 22.93
C LEU A 1010 12.03 -7.79 22.18
N GLY A 1011 11.66 -7.70 20.90
CA GLY A 1011 11.92 -6.53 20.08
C GLY A 1011 10.76 -5.53 20.08
N GLY A 1012 11.09 -4.24 20.08
CA GLY A 1012 10.13 -3.16 19.79
C GLY A 1012 9.36 -2.61 20.98
N ARG A 1013 8.97 -1.33 20.88
CA ARG A 1013 8.36 -0.55 21.97
C ARG A 1013 7.05 -1.14 22.51
N ALA A 1014 6.18 -1.61 21.62
CA ALA A 1014 4.85 -2.13 22.01
C ALA A 1014 4.93 -3.34 22.96
N GLN A 1015 6.05 -4.06 22.95
CA GLN A 1015 6.31 -5.21 23.82
C GLN A 1015 7.26 -4.87 24.99
N HIS A 1016 7.56 -3.58 25.22
CA HIS A 1016 8.64 -3.16 26.11
C HIS A 1016 9.97 -3.86 25.78
N GLY A 1017 10.28 -3.93 24.48
CA GLY A 1017 11.42 -4.66 23.95
C GLY A 1017 12.78 -3.99 24.17
N GLY A 1018 13.86 -4.74 24.00
CA GLY A 1018 15.24 -4.23 24.03
C GLY A 1018 15.65 -3.58 22.71
N GLN A 1019 16.79 -2.88 22.72
CA GLN A 1019 17.47 -2.44 21.52
C GLN A 1019 18.30 -3.59 20.94
N ARG A 1020 18.43 -3.65 19.62
CA ARG A 1020 19.26 -4.65 18.95
C ARG A 1020 20.70 -4.16 18.89
N LEU A 1021 21.61 -4.91 19.51
CA LEU A 1021 23.04 -4.83 19.21
C LEU A 1021 23.29 -5.71 17.97
N GLY A 1022 23.66 -5.10 16.86
CA GLY A 1022 23.93 -5.80 15.60
C GLY A 1022 25.41 -6.14 15.43
N GLU A 1023 25.70 -6.77 14.29
CA GLU A 1023 27.04 -7.21 13.92
C GLU A 1023 28.03 -6.03 13.79
N MET A 1024 27.59 -4.92 13.19
CA MET A 1024 28.44 -3.74 13.02
C MET A 1024 28.80 -3.08 14.36
N GLU A 1025 27.87 -3.06 15.33
CA GLU A 1025 28.15 -2.55 16.67
C GLU A 1025 29.12 -3.46 17.45
N VAL A 1026 29.05 -4.78 17.23
CA VAL A 1026 30.02 -5.74 17.79
C VAL A 1026 31.42 -5.45 17.25
N TRP A 1027 31.58 -5.30 15.92
CA TRP A 1027 32.88 -4.95 15.32
C TRP A 1027 33.45 -3.65 15.88
N ALA A 1028 32.59 -2.66 16.14
CA ALA A 1028 33.03 -1.41 16.76
C ALA A 1028 33.62 -1.65 18.16
N LEU A 1029 32.97 -2.46 19.00
CA LEU A 1029 33.47 -2.80 20.34
C LEU A 1029 34.75 -3.63 20.29
N GLU A 1030 34.86 -4.56 19.34
CA GLU A 1030 36.08 -5.34 19.10
C GLU A 1030 37.25 -4.44 18.68
N ALA A 1031 37.00 -3.47 17.79
CA ALA A 1031 38.01 -2.49 17.36
C ALA A 1031 38.52 -1.62 18.52
N PHE A 1032 37.65 -1.27 19.48
CA PHE A 1032 38.06 -0.58 20.71
C PHE A 1032 38.76 -1.50 21.73
N GLY A 1033 38.75 -2.82 21.54
CA GLY A 1033 39.24 -3.78 22.52
C GLY A 1033 38.37 -3.90 23.78
N ALA A 1034 37.10 -3.49 23.71
CA ALA A 1034 36.16 -3.46 24.84
C ALA A 1034 35.56 -4.85 25.14
N ALA A 1035 36.42 -5.84 25.41
CA ALA A 1035 36.05 -7.25 25.54
C ALA A 1035 35.00 -7.51 26.64
N TYR A 1036 35.14 -6.90 27.82
CA TYR A 1036 34.19 -7.08 28.93
C TYR A 1036 32.81 -6.48 28.63
N THR A 1037 32.77 -5.30 28.01
CA THR A 1037 31.50 -4.66 27.59
C THR A 1037 30.79 -5.52 26.55
N LEU A 1038 31.54 -6.04 25.57
CA LEU A 1038 31.00 -6.93 24.57
C LEU A 1038 30.48 -8.23 25.21
N GLN A 1039 31.26 -8.85 26.09
CA GLN A 1039 30.85 -10.05 26.82
C GLN A 1039 29.57 -9.81 27.62
N GLU A 1040 29.49 -8.73 28.38
CA GLU A 1040 28.30 -8.37 29.17
C GLU A 1040 27.05 -8.19 28.30
N LEU A 1041 27.18 -7.49 27.16
CA LEU A 1041 26.08 -7.24 26.23
C LEU A 1041 25.57 -8.51 25.54
N LEU A 1042 26.47 -9.43 25.20
CA LEU A 1042 26.11 -10.70 24.55
C LEU A 1042 25.56 -11.75 25.51
N THR A 1043 25.80 -11.62 26.82
CA THR A 1043 25.45 -12.64 27.84
C THR A 1043 24.41 -12.13 28.84
N VAL A 1044 24.86 -11.49 29.92
CA VAL A 1044 24.06 -11.05 31.09
C VAL A 1044 22.92 -10.11 30.69
N LYS A 1045 23.14 -9.22 29.71
CA LYS A 1045 22.10 -8.30 29.21
C LYS A 1045 21.21 -8.91 28.12
N SER A 1046 21.52 -10.11 27.65
CA SER A 1046 20.84 -10.79 26.55
C SER A 1046 20.13 -12.07 27.03
N ASP A 1047 20.78 -13.23 26.89
CA ASP A 1047 20.15 -14.56 26.97
C ASP A 1047 20.72 -15.46 28.07
N ASP A 1048 21.68 -14.99 28.88
CA ASP A 1048 22.11 -15.70 30.08
C ASP A 1048 21.03 -15.60 31.18
N MET A 1049 20.24 -16.67 31.32
CA MET A 1049 19.09 -16.70 32.24
C MET A 1049 19.47 -16.58 33.72
N GLN A 1050 20.59 -17.18 34.12
CA GLN A 1050 21.05 -17.15 35.52
C GLN A 1050 21.82 -15.86 35.77
N GLY A 1051 22.77 -15.56 34.89
CA GLY A 1051 23.61 -14.36 35.01
C GLY A 1051 22.80 -13.07 35.05
N ARG A 1052 21.68 -12.95 34.31
CA ARG A 1052 20.82 -11.76 34.36
C ARG A 1052 20.15 -11.56 35.72
N ASN A 1053 19.69 -12.63 36.37
CA ASN A 1053 19.03 -12.56 37.67
C ASN A 1053 20.05 -12.25 38.77
N ASP A 1054 21.22 -12.88 38.69
CA ASP A 1054 22.29 -12.66 39.66
C ASP A 1054 22.89 -11.26 39.50
N ALA A 1055 23.03 -10.76 38.28
CA ALA A 1055 23.44 -9.37 38.03
C ALA A 1055 22.41 -8.38 38.57
N LEU A 1056 21.11 -8.61 38.37
CA LEU A 1056 20.06 -7.76 38.94
C LEU A 1056 20.13 -7.78 40.48
N ASN A 1057 20.27 -8.96 41.09
CA ASN A 1057 20.42 -9.10 42.53
C ASN A 1057 21.68 -8.43 43.05
N ALA A 1058 22.79 -8.51 42.33
CA ALA A 1058 24.04 -7.87 42.66
C ALA A 1058 23.90 -6.34 42.62
N ILE A 1059 23.28 -5.79 41.58
CA ILE A 1059 23.00 -4.35 41.45
C ILE A 1059 22.12 -3.86 42.61
N VAL A 1060 21.02 -4.57 42.93
CA VAL A 1060 20.12 -4.19 44.04
C VAL A 1060 20.83 -4.26 45.39
N LYS A 1061 21.74 -5.22 45.59
CA LYS A 1061 22.53 -5.38 46.82
C LYS A 1061 23.80 -4.54 46.88
N GLY A 1062 24.15 -3.80 45.81
CA GLY A 1062 25.42 -3.08 45.70
C GLY A 1062 26.66 -3.98 45.67
N LYS A 1063 26.54 -5.24 45.22
CA LYS A 1063 27.64 -6.21 45.06
C LYS A 1063 28.23 -6.17 43.65
N PRO A 1064 29.49 -6.62 43.44
CA PRO A 1064 30.06 -6.73 42.10
C PRO A 1064 29.26 -7.70 41.23
N ILE A 1065 29.20 -7.43 39.92
CA ILE A 1065 28.52 -8.27 38.93
C ILE A 1065 29.26 -9.62 38.84
N PRO A 1066 28.54 -10.76 38.93
CA PRO A 1066 29.14 -12.09 38.82
C PRO A 1066 29.71 -12.34 37.42
N LYS A 1067 30.55 -13.37 37.29
CA LYS A 1067 31.08 -13.77 35.97
C LYS A 1067 29.93 -14.25 35.07
N PRO A 1068 29.88 -13.81 33.81
CA PRO A 1068 28.86 -14.28 32.87
C PRO A 1068 28.93 -15.79 32.60
N GLY A 1069 27.76 -16.40 32.45
CA GLY A 1069 27.60 -17.79 32.03
C GLY A 1069 27.60 -17.98 30.52
N THR A 1070 27.14 -19.14 30.08
CA THR A 1070 27.00 -19.47 28.66
C THR A 1070 25.68 -18.94 28.09
N PRO A 1071 25.69 -18.30 26.91
CA PRO A 1071 24.48 -17.87 26.22
C PRO A 1071 23.52 -19.03 25.94
N GLU A 1072 22.22 -18.82 26.15
CA GLU A 1072 21.21 -19.82 25.84
C GLU A 1072 21.12 -20.08 24.33
N SER A 1073 21.33 -19.06 23.50
CA SER A 1073 21.35 -19.20 22.04
C SER A 1073 22.42 -20.18 21.54
N PHE A 1074 23.56 -20.27 22.22
CA PHE A 1074 24.61 -21.26 21.91
C PHE A 1074 24.17 -22.68 22.27
N LYS A 1075 23.50 -22.87 23.41
CA LYS A 1075 22.93 -24.17 23.81
C LYS A 1075 21.87 -24.63 22.81
N VAL A 1076 21.00 -23.73 22.36
CA VAL A 1076 20.00 -24.02 21.33
C VAL A 1076 20.68 -24.44 20.02
N LEU A 1077 21.71 -23.71 19.57
CA LEU A 1077 22.48 -24.07 18.37
C LEU A 1077 23.08 -25.48 18.47
N MET A 1078 23.70 -25.83 19.61
CA MET A 1078 24.23 -27.17 19.82
C MET A 1078 23.13 -28.24 19.68
N ARG A 1079 21.95 -28.01 20.25
CA ARG A 1079 20.81 -28.93 20.12
C ARG A 1079 20.28 -29.02 18.69
N GLU A 1080 20.26 -27.91 17.95
CA GLU A 1080 19.88 -27.92 16.53
C GLU A 1080 20.87 -28.74 15.69
N LEU A 1081 22.18 -28.62 15.93
CA LEU A 1081 23.19 -29.44 15.26
C LEU A 1081 23.06 -30.93 15.63
N GLN A 1082 22.88 -31.24 16.92
CA GLN A 1082 22.61 -32.61 17.38
C GLN A 1082 21.33 -33.19 16.76
N SER A 1083 20.30 -32.38 16.55
CA SER A 1083 19.05 -32.80 15.89
C SER A 1083 19.25 -33.18 14.41
N LEU A 1084 20.30 -32.65 13.77
CA LEU A 1084 20.74 -33.03 12.42
C LEU A 1084 21.63 -34.27 12.42
N ALA A 1085 21.74 -34.98 13.56
CA ALA A 1085 22.63 -36.12 13.78
C ALA A 1085 24.13 -35.77 13.66
N LEU A 1086 24.50 -34.52 13.97
CA LEU A 1086 25.89 -34.12 14.14
C LEU A 1086 26.25 -34.25 15.62
N ASP A 1087 27.22 -35.10 15.94
CA ASP A 1087 27.70 -35.28 17.31
C ASP A 1087 28.62 -34.10 17.70
N VAL A 1088 28.09 -33.17 18.50
CA VAL A 1088 28.77 -31.94 18.93
C VAL A 1088 28.76 -31.91 20.45
N ALA A 1089 29.96 -31.91 21.04
CA ALA A 1089 30.20 -31.88 22.49
C ALA A 1089 31.27 -30.84 22.85
N VAL A 1090 31.28 -30.39 24.11
CA VAL A 1090 32.27 -29.44 24.63
C VAL A 1090 33.22 -30.16 25.57
N HIS A 1091 34.52 -29.97 25.40
CA HIS A 1091 35.53 -30.63 26.24
C HIS A 1091 36.33 -29.61 27.05
N LYS A 1092 36.54 -29.91 28.34
CA LYS A 1092 37.55 -29.25 29.17
C LYS A 1092 38.90 -29.89 28.92
N LEU A 1093 39.93 -29.08 28.72
CA LEU A 1093 41.32 -29.52 28.74
C LEU A 1093 41.89 -29.23 30.13
N GLU A 1094 42.10 -30.27 30.93
CA GLU A 1094 42.83 -30.16 32.20
C GLU A 1094 44.27 -30.67 32.01
N LEU A 1095 45.23 -29.85 32.43
CA LEU A 1095 46.64 -30.21 32.51
C LEU A 1095 46.90 -30.73 33.92
N PHE A 1096 47.17 -32.03 34.05
CA PHE A 1096 47.62 -32.60 35.32
C PHE A 1096 49.13 -32.32 35.53
N ASP A 1097 49.61 -32.29 36.78
CA ASP A 1097 51.00 -31.99 37.17
C ASP A 1097 52.06 -32.93 36.52
N ASN A 1098 51.62 -34.05 35.93
CA ASN A 1098 52.46 -35.00 35.20
C ASN A 1098 52.61 -34.70 33.69
N GLY A 1099 52.00 -33.63 33.17
CA GLY A 1099 52.10 -33.23 31.76
C GLY A 1099 51.15 -33.94 30.78
N ASP A 1100 50.34 -34.91 31.25
CA ASP A 1100 49.32 -35.57 30.43
C ASP A 1100 48.05 -34.73 30.29
N GLN A 1101 47.58 -34.56 29.04
CA GLN A 1101 46.33 -33.88 28.70
C GLN A 1101 45.21 -34.91 28.52
N LYS A 1102 44.21 -34.92 29.41
CA LYS A 1102 42.96 -35.67 29.20
C LYS A 1102 41.80 -34.70 28.93
N SER A 1103 41.02 -34.99 27.89
CA SER A 1103 39.81 -34.26 27.53
C SER A 1103 38.61 -34.83 28.28
N ILE A 1104 37.94 -34.02 29.09
CA ILE A 1104 36.71 -34.39 29.79
C ILE A 1104 35.53 -33.71 29.10
N GLU A 1105 34.53 -34.47 28.66
CA GLU A 1105 33.29 -33.89 28.13
C GLU A 1105 32.53 -33.15 29.23
N ILE A 1106 32.20 -31.89 28.98
CA ILE A 1106 31.40 -31.04 29.87
C ILE A 1106 29.98 -31.00 29.29
N ASP A 1107 29.02 -31.44 30.10
CA ASP A 1107 27.63 -31.15 29.79
C ASP A 1107 27.30 -29.70 30.18
N LEU A 1108 27.14 -28.83 29.19
CA LEU A 1108 26.73 -27.43 29.38
C LEU A 1108 25.27 -27.27 29.84
N MET A 1109 24.53 -28.39 29.93
CA MET A 1109 23.09 -28.43 30.18
C MET A 1109 22.74 -28.86 31.60
N SER A 1110 23.64 -29.52 32.32
CA SER A 1110 23.44 -29.85 33.73
C SER A 1110 23.83 -28.65 34.60
N THR A 1111 22.93 -28.26 35.50
CA THR A 1111 23.14 -27.16 36.47
C THR A 1111 23.86 -27.62 37.74
N ASP A 1112 24.40 -28.83 37.74
CA ASP A 1112 25.09 -29.38 38.90
C ASP A 1112 26.54 -28.92 38.89
N SER A 1113 26.91 -28.22 39.96
CA SER A 1113 28.31 -28.00 40.34
C SER A 1113 29.11 -29.29 40.19
N PRO A 1114 30.37 -29.24 39.72
CA PRO A 1114 31.14 -30.44 39.43
C PRO A 1114 31.20 -31.32 40.67
N ILE A 1115 30.67 -32.54 40.51
CA ILE A 1115 30.61 -33.60 41.49
C ILE A 1115 32.02 -33.86 42.02
N ASN A 1116 32.17 -33.92 43.35
CA ASN A 1116 33.39 -34.37 44.04
C ASN A 1116 33.86 -35.69 43.43
N ILE A 1117 35.04 -35.69 42.79
CA ILE A 1117 35.67 -36.89 42.24
C ILE A 1117 36.25 -37.68 43.42
N GLU A 1118 35.60 -38.79 43.77
CA GLU A 1118 36.23 -39.85 44.58
C GLU A 1118 37.36 -40.49 43.77
N VAL A 1119 38.56 -40.45 44.34
CA VAL A 1119 39.77 -41.07 43.82
C VAL A 1119 39.64 -42.59 43.92
N ILE A 1120 39.62 -43.29 42.79
CA ILE A 1120 39.80 -44.75 42.73
C ILE A 1120 41.20 -45.03 42.19
N HIS A 1121 42.05 -45.57 43.06
CA HIS A 1121 43.39 -46.07 42.72
C HIS A 1121 43.33 -47.38 41.93
N ASP A 1122 44.26 -47.49 40.97
CA ASP A 1122 44.56 -48.64 40.11
C ASP A 1122 44.64 -50.00 40.84
N ASN A 1123 44.27 -51.06 40.12
CA ASN A 1123 45.01 -52.33 40.12
C ASN A 1123 44.74 -53.16 38.85
N GLN A 1124 45.71 -53.09 37.94
CA GLN A 1124 46.35 -54.15 37.16
C GLN A 1124 45.59 -55.43 36.71
N THR A 1125 45.83 -55.76 35.43
CA THR A 1125 46.15 -57.07 34.81
C THR A 1125 45.19 -57.68 33.77
N THR A 1126 45.78 -57.82 32.56
CA THR A 1126 45.81 -59.00 31.68
C THR A 1126 44.68 -59.31 30.68
N VAL A 1127 45.12 -59.34 29.39
CA VAL A 1127 44.92 -60.41 28.39
C VAL A 1127 43.77 -60.25 27.36
N SER A 1128 44.23 -59.81 26.18
CA SER A 1128 43.99 -60.28 24.80
C SER A 1128 42.58 -60.58 24.24
N ASN A 1129 42.41 -60.03 23.03
CA ASN A 1129 41.86 -60.62 21.80
C ASN A 1129 40.39 -61.09 21.72
N ASN A 1130 39.81 -60.64 20.59
CA ASN A 1130 38.80 -61.28 19.74
C ASN A 1130 37.32 -61.00 20.02
N LEU A 1131 36.79 -60.14 19.12
CA LEU A 1131 35.79 -60.48 18.10
C LEU A 1131 34.49 -61.17 18.54
N GLN A 1132 33.40 -60.43 18.26
CA GLN A 1132 32.11 -60.91 17.73
C GLN A 1132 31.29 -61.88 18.59
N ASN A 1133 30.18 -61.40 19.16
CA ASN A 1133 28.90 -61.43 18.44
C ASN A 1133 27.72 -60.87 19.26
N LYS A 1134 26.80 -60.28 18.50
CA LYS A 1134 25.36 -60.10 18.72
C LYS A 1134 24.74 -60.99 19.81
N TYR A 1135 23.78 -60.48 20.57
CA TYR A 1135 22.34 -60.66 20.25
C TYR A 1135 21.43 -59.92 21.26
N ASN A 1136 20.31 -59.46 20.71
CA ASN A 1136 19.19 -58.79 21.33
C ASN A 1136 18.64 -59.48 22.60
N SER A 1137 17.97 -58.72 23.47
CA SER A 1137 16.50 -58.61 23.50
C SER A 1137 15.92 -58.43 24.90
N TYR A 1138 14.85 -57.60 24.98
CA TYR A 1138 13.73 -57.63 25.95
C TYR A 1138 14.08 -57.36 27.44
N ASP A 1139 13.25 -56.80 28.32
CA ASP A 1139 11.93 -56.17 28.25
C ASP A 1139 11.60 -55.62 29.65
N LEU A 1140 10.59 -54.75 29.70
CA LEU A 1140 9.55 -54.60 30.73
C LEU A 1140 9.89 -54.20 32.20
N ASN A 1141 9.30 -53.03 32.50
CA ASN A 1141 8.28 -52.76 33.53
C ASN A 1141 8.64 -52.75 35.02
N LYS A 1142 8.23 -51.63 35.66
CA LYS A 1142 7.22 -51.59 36.74
C LYS A 1142 6.92 -50.11 37.08
N HIS A 1143 5.67 -49.64 36.93
CA HIS A 1143 4.57 -49.70 37.92
C HIS A 1143 4.81 -48.72 39.10
N ILE A 1144 3.84 -48.06 39.75
CA ILE A 1144 2.39 -48.25 39.90
C ILE A 1144 1.77 -46.99 40.55
N ASP A 1145 0.45 -46.92 40.41
CA ASP A 1145 -0.54 -46.02 41.00
C ASP A 1145 -0.49 -45.75 42.51
N LEU A 1146 -1.15 -44.63 42.84
CA LEU A 1146 -1.67 -44.23 44.16
C LEU A 1146 -2.69 -45.23 44.73
N ASN A 1147 -2.62 -45.50 46.04
CA ASN A 1147 -3.75 -45.26 46.97
C ASN A 1147 -3.46 -45.59 48.46
N ASN A 1148 -4.03 -44.70 49.29
CA ASN A 1148 -4.69 -44.91 50.60
C ASN A 1148 -3.94 -44.93 51.95
N SER A 1149 -4.46 -44.03 52.80
CA SER A 1149 -4.92 -44.20 54.20
C SER A 1149 -4.01 -43.80 55.38
N TYR A 1150 -4.63 -42.94 56.22
CA TYR A 1150 -4.29 -42.41 57.56
C TYR A 1150 -3.24 -41.30 57.67
#